data_AF-A0A941Y156-F1
#
_entry.id   AF-A0A941Y156-F1
#
_cell.length_a   1.000
_cell.length_b   1.000
_cell.length_c   1.000
_cell.angle_alpha   90.00
_cell.angle_beta   90.00
_cell.angle_gamma   90.00
#
_symmetry.space_group_name_H-M   'P 1'
#
loop_
_entity.id
_entity.type
_entity.pdbx_description
1 polymer ?
#
loop_
_entity_poly.entity_id
_entity_poly.type
_entity_poly.pdbx_seq_one_letter_code
_entity_poly.pdbx_strand_id
1 'polypeptide(L)'
;MTLVADTVPHPATGKAQPGRRGWVARMLMGDGSQPPWARPALLALLAATAVLYLWALGSSGWANSYYAAAVQAGTQDWKAWLFGSLDSGNAITVDKPPAALWVMVLSGRLFGFSALSMLLPQALMGVGAVAVLYAAVRRCSGPAAGLIAGAVLALTPVAALMFRYNNPDALLVLLLVVAAYCMVRATESASTRWIALAGGVLGLAFLTKMLQAMLVVPGFALAFLVAAPVGLWLRIRALLVGAVTMVVSAGWYLALVALWPADSRPYIGGSADNSLLQLALGYNGIDRVVGGNGPGPGGPGGPGGPGGSGANLFFGGDPGIGRLFGMSMGTEASWLLPAALIGLLAGLWFTRGTPRTGRVRAGLMLWGGWLVVTGAVFSFMDGIVHPYYTVALAPAVAALVGISVRELWSGRQFTAPRVVLAAMLASTGVWAFVLLGRTPDWLPALRWVVLAGAVVTAAALLVGVHRSRRAGAAVAVAAVVFGLAATAAYAAETVARQHDGPVATSGPGLSMTGGPGGHAFGDGRWWGEPADDTALEALVAGADNRWAAATIGSQMASSLELSTGASVMAVGGFSGSDQAPTLTQFQRYVADGQIGYFVAGERGRPGHQEGSAGEITAWVQQNFDPVALGGTAGTSAKDTVTVYDLRSPRGS
;
A
#
# COMPACT_ATOMS: atom_id res chain seq x y z
N MET A 1 25.14 43.30 62.78
CA MET A 1 25.13 44.76 62.59
C MET A 1 24.07 45.09 61.56
N THR A 2 22.97 45.67 62.03
CA THR A 2 21.79 46.12 61.29
C THR A 2 22.12 47.38 60.48
N LEU A 3 21.58 47.52 59.26
CA LEU A 3 21.24 48.77 58.55
C LEU A 3 20.47 48.36 57.28
N VAL A 4 19.14 48.47 57.27
CA VAL A 4 18.28 49.61 56.84
C VAL A 4 17.65 49.30 55.48
N ALA A 5 16.33 49.46 55.47
CA ALA A 5 15.42 49.15 54.39
C ALA A 5 15.38 50.29 53.35
N ASP A 6 15.52 49.93 52.08
CA ASP A 6 15.10 50.74 50.95
C ASP A 6 13.86 50.12 50.30
N THR A 7 12.77 50.88 50.36
CA THR A 7 11.51 50.62 49.66
C THR A 7 11.66 50.98 48.19
N VAL A 8 11.69 49.97 47.32
CA VAL A 8 11.52 50.12 45.87
C VAL A 8 10.11 49.66 45.48
N PRO A 9 9.32 50.46 44.75
CA PRO A 9 7.95 50.10 44.40
C PRO A 9 7.92 48.92 43.44
N HIS A 10 7.15 47.88 43.78
CA HIS A 10 6.84 46.77 42.90
C HIS A 10 6.12 47.29 41.64
N PRO A 11 6.64 47.06 40.42
CA PRO A 11 5.82 47.20 39.24
C PRO A 11 4.73 46.13 39.32
N ALA A 12 3.48 46.56 39.27
CA ALA A 12 2.32 45.68 39.14
C ALA A 12 2.52 44.80 37.89
N THR A 13 3.00 43.56 38.09
CA THR A 13 2.92 42.54 37.06
C THR A 13 1.46 42.13 36.97
N GLY A 14 0.68 42.91 36.22
CA GLY A 14 -0.56 42.43 35.66
C GLY A 14 -0.23 41.16 34.89
N LYS A 15 -0.53 40.00 35.47
CA LYS A 15 -0.65 38.75 34.73
C LYS A 15 -1.77 39.02 33.74
N ALA A 16 -1.41 39.42 32.52
CA ALA A 16 -2.34 39.47 31.42
C ALA A 16 -2.97 38.08 31.34
N GLN A 17 -4.23 37.96 31.76
CA GLN A 17 -5.01 36.75 31.55
C GLN A 17 -4.91 36.47 30.04
N PRO A 18 -4.42 35.30 29.61
CA PRO A 18 -4.42 34.98 28.19
C PRO A 18 -5.87 35.06 27.73
N GLY A 19 -6.18 36.08 26.93
CA GLY A 19 -7.52 36.33 26.43
C GLY A 19 -8.06 35.02 25.86
N ARG A 20 -9.26 34.62 26.32
CA ARG A 20 -9.92 33.39 25.85
C ARG A 20 -10.11 33.52 24.35
N ARG A 21 -9.16 33.01 23.56
CA ARG A 21 -9.31 32.87 22.11
C ARG A 21 -10.65 32.21 21.83
N GLY A 22 -11.44 32.79 20.92
CA GLY A 22 -12.69 32.21 20.45
C GLY A 22 -12.47 30.79 19.93
N TRP A 23 -13.52 29.97 19.91
CA TRP A 23 -13.45 28.56 19.53
C TRP A 23 -12.76 28.34 18.17
N VAL A 24 -13.09 29.16 17.16
CA VAL A 24 -12.45 29.16 15.83
C VAL A 24 -10.94 29.43 15.92
N ALA A 25 -10.52 30.42 16.71
CA ALA A 25 -9.11 30.75 16.90
C ALA A 25 -8.33 29.63 17.63
N ARG A 26 -8.97 28.88 18.54
CA ARG A 26 -8.34 27.69 19.16
C ARG A 26 -8.22 26.53 18.17
N MET A 27 -9.23 26.33 17.33
CA MET A 27 -9.24 25.32 16.29
C MET A 27 -8.10 25.58 15.28
N LEU A 28 -7.96 26.82 14.81
CA LEU A 28 -6.96 27.20 13.81
C LEU A 28 -5.54 27.39 14.38
N MET A 29 -5.37 28.05 15.53
CA MET A 29 -4.05 28.51 15.99
C MET A 29 -3.43 27.72 17.14
N GLY A 30 -4.18 26.85 17.82
CA GLY A 30 -3.63 26.16 18.99
C GLY A 30 -4.22 26.57 20.31
N ASP A 31 -4.12 25.66 21.28
CA ASP A 31 -4.33 25.91 22.72
C ASP A 31 -3.09 26.52 23.41
N GLY A 32 -2.04 26.87 22.65
CA GLY A 32 -0.80 27.44 23.17
C GLY A 32 0.29 26.41 23.51
N SER A 33 0.01 25.11 23.42
CA SER A 33 1.01 24.04 23.64
C SER A 33 2.03 23.90 22.50
N GLN A 34 1.81 24.56 21.37
CA GLN A 34 2.61 24.48 20.15
C GLN A 34 2.85 25.88 19.57
N PRO A 35 3.90 26.04 18.73
CA PRO A 35 4.08 27.26 17.95
C PRO A 35 2.82 27.59 17.14
N PRO A 36 2.45 28.88 17.00
CA PRO A 36 1.18 29.28 16.37
C PRO A 36 1.08 28.88 14.89
N TRP A 37 2.21 28.67 14.21
CA TRP A 37 2.27 28.21 12.81
C TRP A 37 2.00 26.71 12.65
N ALA A 38 2.12 25.90 13.71
CA ALA A 38 2.13 24.44 13.59
C ALA A 38 0.79 23.87 13.12
N ARG A 39 -0.33 24.35 13.69
CA ARG A 39 -1.68 23.90 13.29
C ARG A 39 -2.06 24.40 11.89
N PRO A 40 -1.91 25.69 11.54
CA PRO A 40 -2.17 26.15 10.18
C PRO A 40 -1.35 25.42 9.12
N ALA A 41 -0.06 25.17 9.38
CA ALA A 41 0.80 24.44 8.46
C ALA A 41 0.38 22.97 8.31
N LEU A 42 -0.08 22.32 9.39
CA LEU A 42 -0.66 20.98 9.30
C LEU A 42 -1.94 20.99 8.45
N LEU A 43 -2.85 21.94 8.68
CA LEU A 43 -4.08 22.03 7.90
C LEU A 43 -3.79 22.27 6.43
N ALA A 44 -2.81 23.13 6.11
CA ALA A 44 -2.36 23.34 4.73
C ALA A 44 -1.77 22.06 4.11
N LEU A 45 -0.94 21.32 4.85
CA LEU A 45 -0.40 20.04 4.40
C LEU A 45 -1.52 19.01 4.12
N LEU A 46 -2.49 18.88 5.03
CA LEU A 46 -3.61 17.94 4.86
C LEU A 46 -4.53 18.36 3.71
N ALA A 47 -4.80 19.66 3.55
CA ALA A 47 -5.56 20.17 2.42
C ALA A 47 -4.84 19.92 1.09
N ALA A 48 -3.53 20.19 1.02
CA ALA A 48 -2.73 19.90 -0.18
C ALA A 48 -2.67 18.40 -0.50
N THR A 49 -2.54 17.56 0.53
CA THR A 49 -2.58 16.09 0.38
C THR A 49 -3.96 15.65 -0.12
N ALA A 50 -5.05 16.19 0.43
CA ALA A 50 -6.40 15.88 0.00
C ALA A 50 -6.64 16.32 -1.46
N VAL A 51 -6.18 17.51 -1.85
CA VAL A 51 -6.23 17.95 -3.25
C VAL A 51 -5.48 16.95 -4.14
N LEU A 52 -4.24 16.61 -3.79
CA LEU A 52 -3.41 15.68 -4.57
C LEU A 52 -4.06 14.28 -4.70
N TYR A 53 -4.61 13.73 -3.62
CA TYR A 53 -5.14 12.37 -3.61
C TYR A 53 -6.58 12.26 -4.11
N LEU A 54 -7.38 13.32 -4.05
CA LEU A 54 -8.75 13.33 -4.56
C LEU A 54 -8.84 13.86 -6.01
N TRP A 55 -7.76 14.46 -6.54
CA TRP A 55 -7.74 15.04 -7.88
C TRP A 55 -8.11 14.02 -8.96
N ALA A 56 -9.21 14.22 -9.69
CA ALA A 56 -9.64 13.30 -10.75
C ALA A 56 -9.69 11.82 -10.31
N LEU A 57 -10.05 11.53 -9.06
CA LEU A 57 -9.92 10.19 -8.48
C LEU A 57 -10.62 9.08 -9.29
N GLY A 58 -11.79 9.37 -9.87
CA GLY A 58 -12.53 8.42 -10.70
C GLY A 58 -11.96 8.21 -12.12
N SER A 59 -10.89 8.92 -12.52
CA SER A 59 -10.36 8.85 -13.88
C SER A 59 -9.71 7.51 -14.20
N SER A 60 -9.27 6.76 -13.19
CA SER A 60 -8.60 5.45 -13.35
C SER A 60 -9.58 4.28 -13.51
N GLY A 61 -10.86 4.57 -13.77
CA GLY A 61 -11.89 3.54 -13.92
C GLY A 61 -11.96 2.61 -12.71
N TRP A 62 -11.91 1.30 -12.96
CA TRP A 62 -11.96 0.30 -11.90
C TRP A 62 -10.62 0.09 -11.17
N ALA A 63 -9.55 0.77 -11.57
CA ALA A 63 -8.21 0.53 -11.06
C ALA A 63 -7.84 -0.97 -11.20
N ASN A 64 -7.83 -1.73 -10.11
CA ASN A 64 -7.71 -3.18 -10.16
C ASN A 64 -9.11 -3.83 -10.25
N SER A 65 -9.45 -4.37 -11.42
CA SER A 65 -10.75 -5.03 -11.66
C SER A 65 -11.03 -6.19 -10.71
N TYR A 66 -9.99 -6.95 -10.32
CA TYR A 66 -10.12 -8.07 -9.39
C TYR A 66 -10.70 -7.66 -8.03
N TYR A 67 -10.20 -6.57 -7.45
CA TYR A 67 -10.75 -6.05 -6.19
C TYR A 67 -12.04 -5.26 -6.41
N ALA A 68 -12.21 -4.60 -7.56
CA ALA A 68 -13.44 -3.87 -7.87
C ALA A 68 -14.66 -4.80 -7.98
N ALA A 69 -14.51 -5.95 -8.64
CA ALA A 69 -15.52 -7.00 -8.72
C ALA A 69 -15.93 -7.49 -7.32
N ALA A 70 -14.97 -7.78 -6.45
CA ALA A 70 -15.27 -8.18 -5.07
C ALA A 70 -16.00 -7.09 -4.26
N VAL A 71 -15.70 -5.80 -4.53
CA VAL A 71 -16.44 -4.69 -3.93
C VAL A 71 -17.87 -4.64 -4.48
N GLN A 72 -18.06 -4.78 -5.80
CA GLN A 72 -19.39 -4.85 -6.43
C GLN A 72 -20.21 -5.99 -5.84
N ALA A 73 -19.65 -7.20 -5.78
CA ALA A 73 -20.25 -8.37 -5.17
C ALA A 73 -20.68 -8.10 -3.72
N GLY A 74 -19.81 -7.50 -2.91
CA GLY A 74 -20.12 -7.11 -1.54
C GLY A 74 -21.22 -6.05 -1.42
N THR A 75 -21.42 -5.19 -2.43
CA THR A 75 -22.56 -4.25 -2.43
C THR A 75 -23.89 -4.93 -2.73
N GLN A 76 -23.86 -6.04 -3.47
CA GLN A 76 -25.03 -6.83 -3.85
C GLN A 76 -25.41 -7.87 -2.78
N ASP A 77 -24.43 -8.51 -2.14
CA ASP A 77 -24.65 -9.60 -1.19
C ASP A 77 -23.87 -9.43 0.12
N TRP A 78 -24.50 -9.83 1.24
CA TRP A 78 -23.92 -9.69 2.58
C TRP A 78 -22.86 -10.75 2.89
N LYS A 79 -22.98 -11.96 2.34
CA LYS A 79 -21.96 -13.01 2.49
C LYS A 79 -20.72 -12.63 1.68
N ALA A 80 -20.90 -12.10 0.47
CA ALA A 80 -19.83 -11.56 -0.33
C ALA A 80 -19.10 -10.41 0.39
N TRP A 81 -19.83 -9.52 1.06
CA TRP A 81 -19.23 -8.48 1.89
C TRP A 81 -18.42 -9.08 3.05
N LEU A 82 -18.98 -10.02 3.80
CA LEU A 82 -18.31 -10.61 4.97
C LEU A 82 -17.02 -11.35 4.60
N PHE A 83 -17.02 -12.12 3.50
CA PHE A 83 -15.91 -12.99 3.11
C PHE A 83 -14.94 -12.35 2.11
N GLY A 84 -15.34 -11.28 1.42
CA GLY A 84 -14.57 -10.76 0.28
C GLY A 84 -14.66 -11.70 -0.93
N SER A 85 -15.87 -12.20 -1.21
CA SER A 85 -16.14 -12.99 -2.42
C SER A 85 -15.87 -12.17 -3.67
N LEU A 86 -15.31 -12.80 -4.70
CA LEU A 86 -15.11 -12.19 -6.00
C LEU A 86 -16.46 -11.85 -6.65
N ASP A 87 -17.43 -12.75 -6.49
CA ASP A 87 -18.76 -12.70 -7.09
C ASP A 87 -19.88 -12.72 -6.03
N SER A 88 -21.08 -12.21 -6.35
CA SER A 88 -22.23 -12.21 -5.42
C SER A 88 -22.87 -13.58 -5.26
N GLY A 89 -22.66 -14.50 -6.21
CA GLY A 89 -22.98 -15.92 -6.09
C GLY A 89 -22.10 -16.67 -5.07
N ASN A 90 -21.04 -16.05 -4.54
CA ASN A 90 -20.14 -16.58 -3.52
C ASN A 90 -19.44 -17.89 -3.92
N ALA A 91 -18.84 -17.96 -5.10
CA ALA A 91 -18.03 -19.12 -5.49
C ALA A 91 -16.68 -19.15 -4.76
N ILE A 92 -15.94 -18.03 -4.81
CA ILE A 92 -14.55 -17.95 -4.32
C ILE A 92 -14.22 -16.54 -3.82
N THR A 93 -13.37 -16.43 -2.80
CA THR A 93 -12.87 -15.13 -2.29
C THR A 93 -11.70 -14.61 -3.11
N VAL A 94 -11.40 -13.32 -2.94
CA VAL A 94 -10.09 -12.79 -3.34
C VAL A 94 -8.95 -13.42 -2.50
N ASP A 95 -7.71 -13.27 -2.95
CA ASP A 95 -6.50 -13.83 -2.32
C ASP A 95 -6.04 -13.08 -1.05
N LYS A 96 -6.95 -12.37 -0.36
CA LYS A 96 -6.69 -11.53 0.83
C LYS A 96 -7.84 -11.60 1.82
N PRO A 97 -7.59 -11.37 3.12
CA PRO A 97 -8.68 -11.17 4.07
C PRO A 97 -9.41 -9.84 3.77
N PRO A 98 -10.70 -9.75 4.11
CA PRO A 98 -11.61 -8.78 3.49
C PRO A 98 -11.64 -7.39 4.15
N ALA A 99 -10.79 -7.10 5.15
CA ALA A 99 -10.94 -5.84 5.89
C ALA A 99 -10.75 -4.59 5.00
N ALA A 100 -9.89 -4.67 3.98
CA ALA A 100 -9.76 -3.60 2.99
C ALA A 100 -11.01 -3.46 2.11
N LEU A 101 -11.63 -4.58 1.73
CA LEU A 101 -12.88 -4.60 0.97
C LEU A 101 -14.04 -4.05 1.79
N TRP A 102 -14.11 -4.34 3.10
CA TRP A 102 -15.23 -3.92 3.95
C TRP A 102 -15.47 -2.41 3.91
N VAL A 103 -14.39 -1.63 3.90
CA VAL A 103 -14.46 -0.16 3.87
C VAL A 103 -14.94 0.34 2.51
N MET A 104 -14.47 -0.27 1.42
CA MET A 104 -14.90 0.06 0.06
C MET A 104 -16.35 -0.34 -0.21
N VAL A 105 -16.75 -1.53 0.23
CA VAL A 105 -18.14 -2.02 0.12
C VAL A 105 -19.09 -1.13 0.91
N LEU A 106 -18.73 -0.73 2.13
CA LEU A 106 -19.55 0.21 2.91
C LEU A 106 -19.75 1.52 2.14
N SER A 107 -18.68 2.06 1.56
CA SER A 107 -18.74 3.27 0.74
C SER A 107 -19.63 3.08 -0.49
N GLY A 108 -19.49 1.96 -1.21
CA GLY A 108 -20.35 1.60 -2.34
C GLY A 108 -21.82 1.42 -1.95
N ARG A 109 -22.13 0.84 -0.79
CA ARG A 109 -23.50 0.70 -0.28
C ARG A 109 -24.12 2.03 0.14
N LEU A 110 -23.33 2.97 0.66
CA LEU A 110 -23.80 4.29 1.10
C LEU A 110 -24.03 5.27 -0.05
N PHE A 111 -23.19 5.21 -1.09
CA PHE A 111 -23.17 6.20 -2.18
C PHE A 111 -23.52 5.62 -3.56
N GLY A 112 -23.81 4.32 -3.65
CA GLY A 112 -23.91 3.58 -4.91
C GLY A 112 -22.53 3.11 -5.39
N PHE A 113 -22.46 1.89 -5.94
CA PHE A 113 -21.20 1.34 -6.46
C PHE A 113 -20.75 2.09 -7.70
N SER A 114 -19.53 2.64 -7.64
CA SER A 114 -18.86 3.35 -8.74
C SER A 114 -17.36 3.38 -8.47
N ALA A 115 -16.56 3.68 -9.50
CA ALA A 115 -15.12 3.93 -9.35
C ALA A 115 -14.82 4.95 -8.23
N LEU A 116 -15.55 6.08 -8.21
CA LEU A 116 -15.35 7.13 -7.22
C LEU A 116 -15.67 6.67 -5.80
N SER A 117 -16.84 6.04 -5.58
CA SER A 117 -17.25 5.61 -4.24
C SER A 117 -16.36 4.50 -3.68
N MET A 118 -15.81 3.64 -4.53
CA MET A 118 -14.80 2.64 -4.14
C MET A 118 -13.45 3.28 -3.77
N LEU A 119 -12.95 4.23 -4.58
CA LEU A 119 -11.60 4.79 -4.39
C LEU A 119 -11.54 5.90 -3.32
N LEU A 120 -12.64 6.62 -3.08
CA LEU A 120 -12.73 7.68 -2.08
C LEU A 120 -12.18 7.29 -0.69
N PRO A 121 -12.59 6.17 -0.07
CA PRO A 121 -12.05 5.78 1.22
C PRO A 121 -10.53 5.58 1.19
N GLN A 122 -9.95 5.10 0.08
CA GLN A 122 -8.49 4.89 -0.05
C GLN A 122 -7.75 6.23 0.02
N ALA A 123 -8.24 7.25 -0.71
CA ALA A 123 -7.64 8.57 -0.70
C ALA A 123 -7.74 9.24 0.68
N LEU A 124 -8.87 9.08 1.37
CA LEU A 124 -9.07 9.57 2.73
C LEU A 124 -8.14 8.85 3.74
N MET A 125 -7.90 7.55 3.55
CA MET A 125 -6.92 6.81 4.35
C MET A 125 -5.50 7.36 4.14
N GLY A 126 -5.15 7.82 2.94
CA GLY A 126 -3.90 8.52 2.67
C GLY A 126 -3.75 9.83 3.43
N VAL A 127 -4.78 10.69 3.41
CA VAL A 127 -4.81 11.92 4.21
C VAL A 127 -4.72 11.61 5.71
N GLY A 128 -5.42 10.56 6.15
CA GLY A 128 -5.34 10.04 7.51
C GLY A 128 -3.93 9.57 7.90
N ALA A 129 -3.25 8.85 7.00
CA ALA A 129 -1.90 8.36 7.24
C ALA A 129 -0.90 9.52 7.39
N VAL A 130 -1.01 10.56 6.56
CA VAL A 130 -0.22 11.80 6.70
C VAL A 130 -0.49 12.49 8.04
N ALA A 131 -1.76 12.60 8.45
CA ALA A 131 -2.14 13.22 9.71
C ALA A 131 -1.58 12.47 10.93
N VAL A 132 -1.69 11.14 10.93
CA VAL A 132 -1.21 10.29 12.04
C VAL A 132 0.32 10.21 12.05
N LEU A 133 0.97 10.17 10.89
CA LEU A 133 2.43 10.23 10.78
C LEU A 133 2.97 11.54 11.36
N TYR A 134 2.38 12.67 10.96
CA TYR A 134 2.67 13.97 11.58
C TYR A 134 2.51 13.90 13.10
N ALA A 135 1.39 13.33 13.58
CA ALA A 135 1.08 13.25 15.00
C ALA A 135 2.06 12.35 15.79
N ALA A 136 2.63 11.31 15.17
CA ALA A 136 3.63 10.44 15.77
C ALA A 136 5.02 11.09 15.77
N VAL A 137 5.46 11.58 14.62
CA VAL A 137 6.79 12.18 14.44
C VAL A 137 6.94 13.48 15.22
N ARG A 138 5.88 14.30 15.34
CA ARG A 138 5.93 15.50 16.17
C ARG A 138 6.21 15.22 17.65
N ARG A 139 5.84 14.04 18.15
CA ARG A 139 6.11 13.64 19.54
C ARG A 139 7.57 13.23 19.72
N CYS A 140 8.17 12.69 18.68
CA CYS A 140 9.58 12.32 18.65
C CYS A 140 10.51 13.55 18.58
N SER A 141 10.23 14.48 17.66
CA SER A 141 11.17 15.57 17.30
C SER A 141 10.48 16.95 17.05
N GLY A 142 9.21 17.10 17.40
CA GLY A 142 8.48 18.37 17.32
C GLY A 142 7.80 18.65 15.96
N PRO A 143 7.01 19.74 15.87
CA PRO A 143 6.11 19.97 14.73
C PRO A 143 6.78 20.06 13.36
N ALA A 144 8.00 20.62 13.27
CA ALA A 144 8.72 20.72 12.02
C ALA A 144 9.10 19.35 11.44
N ALA A 145 9.59 18.43 12.28
CA ALA A 145 9.86 17.06 11.87
C ALA A 145 8.59 16.36 11.39
N GLY A 146 7.47 16.59 12.09
CA GLY A 146 6.15 16.07 11.70
C GLY A 146 5.72 16.57 10.33
N LEU A 147 5.87 17.86 10.03
CA LEU A 147 5.50 18.43 8.73
C LEU A 147 6.36 17.88 7.60
N ILE A 148 7.67 17.77 7.83
CA ILE A 148 8.59 17.19 6.84
C ILE A 148 8.20 15.72 6.57
N ALA A 149 7.97 14.93 7.62
CA ALA A 149 7.55 13.54 7.44
C ALA A 149 6.21 13.43 6.71
N GLY A 150 5.22 14.24 7.08
CA GLY A 150 3.94 14.24 6.38
C GLY A 150 4.06 14.64 4.90
N ALA A 151 4.85 15.67 4.58
CA ALA A 151 5.11 16.09 3.21
C ALA A 151 5.86 15.02 2.40
N VAL A 152 6.86 14.35 3.00
CA VAL A 152 7.59 13.26 2.35
C VAL A 152 6.66 12.10 2.03
N LEU A 153 5.80 11.67 2.97
CA LEU A 153 4.83 10.60 2.69
C LEU A 153 3.86 11.02 1.58
N ALA A 154 3.32 12.25 1.67
CA ALA A 154 2.36 12.77 0.69
C ALA A 154 2.93 12.79 -0.74
N LEU A 155 4.23 13.12 -0.87
CA LEU A 155 4.94 13.29 -2.14
C LEU A 155 5.78 12.07 -2.53
N THR A 156 5.62 10.93 -1.85
CA THR A 156 6.23 9.66 -2.27
C THR A 156 5.37 9.05 -3.40
N PRO A 157 5.94 8.72 -4.58
CA PRO A 157 5.14 8.36 -5.75
C PRO A 157 4.29 7.11 -5.53
N VAL A 158 4.86 6.04 -4.98
CA VAL A 158 4.10 4.82 -4.67
C VAL A 158 3.00 5.05 -3.61
N ALA A 159 3.19 6.01 -2.70
CA ALA A 159 2.16 6.37 -1.73
C ALA A 159 1.01 7.12 -2.41
N ALA A 160 1.32 8.09 -3.27
CA ALA A 160 0.32 8.78 -4.08
C ALA A 160 -0.48 7.81 -4.96
N LEU A 161 0.19 6.83 -5.56
CA LEU A 161 -0.43 5.75 -6.33
C LEU A 161 -1.37 4.91 -5.47
N MET A 162 -0.83 4.28 -4.41
CA MET A 162 -1.56 3.29 -3.62
C MET A 162 -2.69 3.88 -2.78
N PHE A 163 -2.62 5.15 -2.38
CA PHE A 163 -3.76 5.85 -1.77
C PHE A 163 -4.85 6.22 -2.78
N ARG A 164 -4.61 6.06 -4.08
CA ARG A 164 -5.59 6.28 -5.15
C ARG A 164 -5.97 4.97 -5.87
N TYR A 165 -5.63 3.83 -5.26
CA TYR A 165 -5.82 2.51 -5.82
C TYR A 165 -6.65 1.64 -4.87
N ASN A 166 -7.37 0.65 -5.40
CA ASN A 166 -8.25 -0.23 -4.63
C ASN A 166 -7.56 -1.51 -4.10
N ASN A 167 -6.22 -1.56 -4.16
CA ASN A 167 -5.44 -2.59 -3.48
C ASN A 167 -5.55 -2.45 -1.94
N PRO A 168 -5.25 -3.51 -1.16
CA PRO A 168 -5.35 -3.47 0.30
C PRO A 168 -4.35 -2.54 1.01
N ASP A 169 -3.41 -1.95 0.27
CA ASP A 169 -2.26 -1.23 0.78
C ASP A 169 -2.61 0.08 1.51
N ALA A 170 -3.63 0.81 1.08
CA ALA A 170 -3.99 2.09 1.70
C ALA A 170 -4.51 1.91 3.15
N LEU A 171 -5.41 0.95 3.39
CA LEU A 171 -5.83 0.60 4.75
C LEU A 171 -4.68 0.01 5.57
N LEU A 172 -3.86 -0.86 4.96
CA LEU A 172 -2.68 -1.40 5.62
C LEU A 172 -1.77 -0.28 6.14
N VAL A 173 -1.35 0.64 5.28
CA VAL A 173 -0.41 1.71 5.64
C VAL A 173 -0.98 2.61 6.73
N LEU A 174 -2.27 2.97 6.63
CA LEU A 174 -2.93 3.74 7.69
C LEU A 174 -2.84 3.02 9.05
N LEU A 175 -3.17 1.73 9.09
CA LEU A 175 -3.14 0.93 10.32
C LEU A 175 -1.71 0.78 10.86
N LEU A 176 -0.70 0.57 10.01
CA LEU A 176 0.70 0.50 10.44
C LEU A 176 1.17 1.83 11.06
N VAL A 177 0.78 2.97 10.49
CA VAL A 177 1.11 4.30 11.05
C VAL A 177 0.34 4.59 12.34
N VAL A 178 -0.91 4.14 12.46
CA VAL A 178 -1.68 4.21 13.73
C VAL A 178 -1.02 3.34 14.80
N ALA A 179 -0.59 2.12 14.47
CA ALA A 179 0.15 1.26 15.37
C ALA A 179 1.47 1.92 15.80
N ALA A 180 2.21 2.54 14.87
CA ALA A 180 3.42 3.31 15.20
C ALA A 180 3.12 4.47 16.16
N TYR A 181 2.03 5.21 15.94
CA TYR A 181 1.57 6.25 16.87
C TYR A 181 1.29 5.70 18.27
N CYS A 182 0.56 4.58 18.36
CA CYS A 182 0.30 3.89 19.63
C CYS A 182 1.62 3.47 20.30
N MET A 183 2.59 2.96 19.55
CA MET A 183 3.90 2.56 20.07
C MET A 183 4.74 3.75 20.56
N VAL A 184 4.69 4.89 19.88
CA VAL A 184 5.30 6.14 20.38
C VAL A 184 4.68 6.54 21.72
N ARG A 185 3.34 6.53 21.82
CA ARG A 185 2.62 6.84 23.07
C ARG A 185 2.94 5.86 24.18
N ALA A 186 2.99 4.57 23.86
CA ALA A 186 3.34 3.52 24.80
C ALA A 186 4.76 3.70 25.33
N THR A 187 5.72 3.99 24.45
CA THR A 187 7.14 4.15 24.81
C THR A 187 7.36 5.37 25.71
N GLU A 188 6.67 6.48 25.46
CA GLU A 188 6.78 7.69 26.29
C GLU A 188 6.27 7.49 27.72
N SER A 189 5.25 6.64 27.91
CA SER A 189 4.49 6.53 29.16
C SER A 189 4.55 5.14 29.81
N ALA A 190 5.31 4.21 29.22
CA ALA A 190 5.28 2.78 29.55
C ALA A 190 3.87 2.18 29.66
N SER A 191 2.93 2.68 28.85
CA SER A 191 1.51 2.36 29.00
C SER A 191 1.13 1.07 28.28
N THR A 192 0.74 0.05 29.06
CA THR A 192 0.21 -1.21 28.54
C THR A 192 -1.07 -1.02 27.73
N ARG A 193 -1.89 0.00 28.04
CA ARG A 193 -3.09 0.33 27.24
C ARG A 193 -2.72 0.69 25.81
N TRP A 194 -1.68 1.52 25.63
CA TRP A 194 -1.21 1.89 24.30
C TRP A 194 -0.57 0.70 23.56
N ILE A 195 0.09 -0.22 24.27
CA ILE A 195 0.57 -1.48 23.68
C ILE A 195 -0.60 -2.38 23.25
N ALA A 196 -1.62 -2.53 24.09
CA ALA A 196 -2.82 -3.29 23.78
C ALA A 196 -3.53 -2.74 22.53
N LEU A 197 -3.64 -1.42 22.42
CA LEU A 197 -4.17 -0.74 21.23
C LEU A 197 -3.30 -0.97 19.99
N ALA A 198 -1.97 -0.88 20.12
CA ALA A 198 -1.05 -1.18 19.01
C ALA A 198 -1.24 -2.63 18.52
N GLY A 199 -1.34 -3.60 19.45
CA GLY A 199 -1.63 -4.99 19.14
C GLY A 199 -2.97 -5.17 18.41
N GLY A 200 -4.05 -4.58 18.91
CA GLY A 200 -5.36 -4.64 18.26
C GLY A 200 -5.34 -4.06 16.84
N VAL A 201 -4.70 -2.90 16.65
CA VAL A 201 -4.55 -2.28 15.33
C VAL A 201 -3.72 -3.16 14.38
N LEU A 202 -2.65 -3.80 14.87
CA LEU A 202 -1.86 -4.74 14.08
C LEU A 202 -2.63 -6.03 13.74
N GLY A 203 -3.53 -6.48 14.61
CA GLY A 203 -4.43 -7.59 14.31
C GLY A 203 -5.44 -7.24 13.22
N LEU A 204 -5.96 -6.02 13.23
CA LEU A 204 -6.77 -5.52 12.11
C LEU A 204 -5.95 -5.38 10.82
N ALA A 205 -4.69 -4.93 10.91
CA ALA A 205 -3.78 -4.87 9.76
C ALA A 205 -3.46 -6.26 9.18
N PHE A 206 -3.40 -7.30 10.02
CA PHE A 206 -3.32 -8.68 9.56
C PHE A 206 -4.55 -9.08 8.74
N LEU A 207 -5.75 -8.59 9.10
CA LEU A 207 -6.97 -8.80 8.32
C LEU A 207 -7.06 -7.97 7.02
N THR A 208 -6.07 -7.11 6.74
CA THR A 208 -5.95 -6.43 5.44
C THR A 208 -4.95 -7.12 4.52
N LYS A 209 -3.76 -7.45 5.03
CA LYS A 209 -2.66 -7.99 4.22
C LYS A 209 -1.74 -8.96 4.97
N MET A 210 -2.30 -9.75 5.89
CA MET A 210 -1.67 -10.93 6.52
C MET A 210 -0.26 -10.65 7.06
N LEU A 211 0.72 -11.52 6.77
CA LEU A 211 2.08 -11.42 7.32
C LEU A 211 2.86 -10.18 6.88
N GLN A 212 2.46 -9.50 5.79
CA GLN A 212 3.07 -8.22 5.44
C GLN A 212 2.89 -7.18 6.55
N ALA A 213 1.76 -7.21 7.27
CA ALA A 213 1.52 -6.32 8.41
C ALA A 213 2.48 -6.58 9.58
N MET A 214 3.06 -7.79 9.68
CA MET A 214 3.92 -8.18 10.80
C MET A 214 5.35 -7.66 10.67
N LEU A 215 5.74 -7.16 9.49
CA LEU A 215 7.12 -6.68 9.24
C LEU A 215 7.53 -5.50 10.14
N VAL A 216 6.57 -4.74 10.67
CA VAL A 216 6.85 -3.62 11.60
C VAL A 216 7.09 -4.07 13.05
N VAL A 217 6.60 -5.27 13.41
CA VAL A 217 6.54 -5.75 14.80
C VAL A 217 7.93 -5.84 15.44
N PRO A 218 8.98 -6.39 14.79
CA PRO A 218 10.29 -6.48 15.42
C PRO A 218 10.88 -5.10 15.75
N GLY A 219 10.72 -4.11 14.85
CA GLY A 219 11.17 -2.74 15.08
C GLY A 219 10.42 -2.05 16.21
N PHE A 220 9.09 -2.24 16.28
CA PHE A 220 8.25 -1.70 17.34
C PHE A 220 8.59 -2.31 18.72
N ALA A 221 8.71 -3.63 18.78
CA ALA A 221 9.06 -4.36 19.99
C ALA A 221 10.45 -3.94 20.49
N LEU A 222 11.45 -3.85 19.62
CA LEU A 222 12.80 -3.42 19.96
C LEU A 222 12.81 -2.02 20.57
N ALA A 223 12.15 -1.05 19.92
CA ALA A 223 12.09 0.32 20.42
C ALA A 223 11.47 0.41 21.81
N PHE A 224 10.38 -0.31 22.05
CA PHE A 224 9.72 -0.34 23.37
C PHE A 224 10.58 -1.07 24.42
N LEU A 225 11.16 -2.23 24.08
CA LEU A 225 12.05 -2.98 24.96
C LEU A 225 13.26 -2.17 25.40
N VAL A 226 13.79 -1.28 24.56
CA VAL A 226 14.94 -0.44 24.92
C VAL A 226 14.50 0.81 25.67
N ALA A 227 13.51 1.53 25.15
CA ALA A 227 13.26 2.92 25.53
C ALA A 227 12.17 3.12 26.59
N ALA A 228 11.29 2.15 26.86
CA ALA A 228 10.20 2.36 27.81
C ALA A 228 10.72 2.59 29.26
N PRO A 229 10.19 3.58 30.00
CA PRO A 229 10.73 4.02 31.30
C PRO A 229 10.35 3.11 32.50
N VAL A 230 10.32 1.79 32.31
CA VAL A 230 10.01 0.78 33.37
C VAL A 230 11.01 -0.37 33.34
N GLY A 231 11.03 -1.26 34.34
CA GLY A 231 11.92 -2.44 34.34
C GLY A 231 11.68 -3.40 33.18
N LEU A 232 12.71 -4.17 32.76
CA LEU A 232 12.66 -5.05 31.58
C LEU A 232 11.45 -6.01 31.59
N TRP A 233 11.19 -6.67 32.72
CA TRP A 233 10.07 -7.60 32.86
C TRP A 233 8.70 -6.95 32.63
N LEU A 234 8.52 -5.69 33.04
CA LEU A 234 7.29 -4.96 32.77
C LEU A 234 7.13 -4.63 31.28
N ARG A 235 8.24 -4.40 30.57
CA ARG A 235 8.23 -4.20 29.12
C ARG A 235 7.81 -5.49 28.40
N ILE A 236 8.40 -6.62 28.80
CA ILE A 236 8.06 -7.94 28.26
C ILE A 236 6.58 -8.25 28.50
N ARG A 237 6.09 -8.08 29.75
CA ARG A 237 4.66 -8.27 30.07
C ARG A 237 3.75 -7.39 29.24
N ALA A 238 4.09 -6.13 29.03
CA ALA A 238 3.29 -5.25 28.18
C ALA A 238 3.28 -5.73 26.73
N LEU A 239 4.42 -6.15 26.17
CA LEU A 239 4.47 -6.71 24.82
C LEU A 239 3.67 -8.02 24.69
N LEU A 240 3.66 -8.87 25.72
CA LEU A 240 2.79 -10.05 25.75
C LEU A 240 1.31 -9.65 25.69
N VAL A 241 0.89 -8.60 26.40
CA VAL A 241 -0.47 -8.06 26.26
C VAL A 241 -0.74 -7.60 24.84
N GLY A 242 0.21 -6.91 24.20
CA GLY A 242 0.09 -6.51 22.79
C GLY A 242 -0.03 -7.70 21.83
N ALA A 243 0.75 -8.77 22.06
CA ALA A 243 0.66 -9.98 21.27
C ALA A 243 -0.72 -10.65 21.42
N VAL A 244 -1.23 -10.75 22.65
CA VAL A 244 -2.57 -11.30 22.92
C VAL A 244 -3.65 -10.47 22.24
N THR A 245 -3.62 -9.14 22.34
CA THR A 245 -4.64 -8.30 21.69
C THR A 245 -4.57 -8.36 20.16
N MET A 246 -3.37 -8.53 19.59
CA MET A 246 -3.18 -8.76 18.17
C MET A 246 -3.82 -10.08 17.72
N VAL A 247 -3.56 -11.16 18.45
CA VAL A 247 -4.16 -12.48 18.19
C VAL A 247 -5.67 -12.44 18.34
N VAL A 248 -6.22 -11.79 19.37
CA VAL A 248 -7.68 -11.68 19.55
C VAL A 248 -8.30 -10.86 18.40
N SER A 249 -7.66 -9.76 18.01
CA SER A 249 -8.21 -8.87 16.97
C SER A 249 -8.19 -9.47 15.57
N ALA A 250 -7.22 -10.33 15.24
CA ALA A 250 -7.21 -11.08 13.98
C ALA A 250 -8.00 -12.40 14.09
N GLY A 251 -7.93 -13.04 15.25
CA GLY A 251 -8.35 -14.41 15.49
C GLY A 251 -9.86 -14.63 15.42
N TRP A 252 -10.68 -13.63 15.72
CA TRP A 252 -12.14 -13.77 15.60
C TRP A 252 -12.56 -14.10 14.17
N TYR A 253 -11.92 -13.47 13.17
CA TYR A 253 -12.26 -13.69 11.77
C TYR A 253 -11.68 -15.02 11.26
N LEU A 254 -10.45 -15.35 11.66
CA LEU A 254 -9.86 -16.67 11.40
C LEU A 254 -10.75 -17.79 11.95
N ALA A 255 -11.24 -17.64 13.19
CA ALA A 255 -12.16 -18.58 13.81
C ALA A 255 -13.50 -18.64 13.08
N LEU A 256 -14.06 -17.49 12.68
CA LEU A 256 -15.28 -17.44 11.89
C LEU A 256 -15.15 -18.25 10.60
N VAL A 257 -14.08 -18.06 9.82
CA VAL A 257 -13.88 -18.81 8.57
C VAL A 257 -13.66 -20.30 8.80
N ALA A 258 -12.90 -20.66 9.85
CA ALA A 258 -12.60 -22.04 10.19
C ALA A 258 -13.83 -22.82 10.71
N LEU A 259 -14.73 -22.14 11.43
CA LEU A 259 -15.91 -22.76 12.04
C LEU A 259 -17.15 -22.71 11.14
N TRP A 260 -17.17 -21.82 10.14
CA TRP A 260 -18.29 -21.72 9.20
C TRP A 260 -18.30 -22.91 8.24
N PRO A 261 -19.44 -23.61 8.04
CA PRO A 261 -19.49 -24.82 7.21
C PRO A 261 -19.00 -24.56 5.78
N ALA A 262 -18.01 -25.34 5.34
CA ALA A 262 -17.28 -25.10 4.09
C ALA A 262 -18.19 -25.04 2.85
N ASP A 263 -19.21 -25.89 2.78
CA ASP A 263 -20.16 -25.93 1.65
C ASP A 263 -21.14 -24.72 1.62
N SER A 264 -21.15 -23.90 2.67
CA SER A 264 -22.08 -22.76 2.82
C SER A 264 -21.41 -21.39 2.75
N ARG A 265 -20.09 -21.34 2.59
CA ARG A 265 -19.27 -20.14 2.41
C ARG A 265 -18.49 -20.22 1.09
N PRO A 266 -18.01 -19.09 0.53
CA PRO A 266 -17.09 -19.13 -0.60
C PRO A 266 -15.82 -19.93 -0.26
N TYR A 267 -15.20 -20.49 -1.31
CA TYR A 267 -13.86 -21.06 -1.21
C TYR A 267 -12.84 -19.96 -0.90
N ILE A 268 -11.85 -20.22 -0.05
CA ILE A 268 -10.77 -19.25 0.22
C ILE A 268 -9.76 -19.29 -0.92
N GLY A 269 -9.83 -18.31 -1.82
CA GLY A 269 -8.97 -18.23 -3.00
C GLY A 269 -7.48 -18.14 -2.66
N GLY A 270 -6.64 -18.78 -3.47
CA GLY A 270 -5.18 -18.89 -3.24
C GLY A 270 -4.77 -19.82 -2.10
N SER A 271 -5.71 -20.61 -1.56
CA SER A 271 -5.43 -21.70 -0.61
C SER A 271 -5.57 -23.06 -1.30
N ALA A 272 -4.82 -24.06 -0.84
CA ALA A 272 -4.91 -25.42 -1.39
C ALA A 272 -5.99 -26.28 -0.72
N ASP A 273 -6.41 -25.89 0.49
CA ASP A 273 -7.27 -26.68 1.37
C ASP A 273 -8.47 -25.87 1.90
N ASN A 274 -8.87 -24.80 1.20
CA ASN A 274 -9.97 -23.92 1.59
C ASN A 274 -9.76 -23.24 2.97
N SER A 275 -8.51 -22.97 3.35
CA SER A 275 -8.12 -22.45 4.66
C SER A 275 -7.50 -21.06 4.59
N LEU A 276 -8.08 -20.12 5.35
CA LEU A 276 -7.53 -18.77 5.51
C LEU A 276 -6.17 -18.75 6.23
N LEU A 277 -5.94 -19.70 7.14
CA LEU A 277 -4.66 -19.82 7.83
C LEU A 277 -3.56 -20.32 6.88
N GLN A 278 -3.90 -21.27 6.01
CA GLN A 278 -3.00 -21.80 4.99
C GLN A 278 -2.67 -20.73 3.96
N LEU A 279 -3.67 -19.94 3.52
CA LEU A 279 -3.44 -18.75 2.70
C LEU A 279 -2.47 -17.75 3.37
N ALA A 280 -2.66 -17.48 4.66
CA ALA A 280 -1.86 -16.48 5.39
C ALA A 280 -0.42 -16.92 5.68
N LEU A 281 -0.20 -18.19 6.00
CA LEU A 281 1.12 -18.72 6.35
C LEU A 281 1.89 -19.27 5.14
N GLY A 282 1.19 -19.83 4.16
CA GLY A 282 1.77 -20.35 2.91
C GLY A 282 1.91 -19.25 1.86
N TYR A 283 0.95 -19.17 0.93
CA TYR A 283 1.02 -18.32 -0.27
C TYR A 283 1.29 -16.83 0.00
N ASN A 284 0.66 -16.23 1.02
CA ASN A 284 0.89 -14.84 1.42
C ASN A 284 1.96 -14.68 2.52
N GLY A 285 2.64 -15.76 2.88
CA GLY A 285 3.58 -15.83 3.99
C GLY A 285 4.94 -16.37 3.58
N ILE A 286 5.22 -17.60 3.98
CA ILE A 286 6.53 -18.24 3.80
C ILE A 286 6.90 -18.30 2.32
N ASP A 287 5.96 -18.64 1.43
CA ASP A 287 6.22 -18.79 -0.01
C ASP A 287 6.68 -17.47 -0.66
N ARG A 288 6.27 -16.32 -0.09
CA ARG A 288 6.77 -15.01 -0.52
C ARG A 288 8.25 -14.84 -0.17
N VAL A 289 8.67 -15.33 1.00
CA VAL A 289 10.03 -15.15 1.54
C VAL A 289 11.02 -16.13 0.92
N VAL A 290 10.70 -17.43 0.92
CA VAL A 290 11.64 -18.49 0.53
C VAL A 290 11.52 -18.92 -0.93
N GLY A 291 10.51 -18.42 -1.65
CA GLY A 291 10.12 -18.91 -2.97
C GLY A 291 9.30 -20.19 -2.86
N GLY A 292 8.12 -20.20 -3.48
CA GLY A 292 7.22 -21.36 -3.48
C GLY A 292 7.43 -22.28 -4.68
N ASN A 293 7.16 -23.58 -4.51
CA ASN A 293 7.00 -24.56 -5.61
C ASN A 293 5.58 -24.54 -6.22
N GLY A 294 4.73 -23.59 -5.85
CA GLY A 294 3.35 -23.52 -6.32
C GLY A 294 3.24 -23.06 -7.78
N PRO A 295 2.16 -23.43 -8.50
CA PRO A 295 1.95 -23.11 -9.93
C PRO A 295 1.68 -21.62 -10.22
N GLY A 296 2.00 -20.74 -9.28
CA GLY A 296 1.88 -19.29 -9.47
C GLY A 296 2.97 -18.74 -10.38
N PRO A 297 2.82 -17.49 -10.87
CA PRO A 297 3.79 -16.83 -11.75
C PRO A 297 5.23 -16.74 -11.21
N GLY A 298 5.46 -17.05 -9.92
CA GLY A 298 6.76 -17.08 -9.27
C GLY A 298 7.36 -18.49 -9.06
N GLY A 299 6.76 -19.55 -9.61
CA GLY A 299 7.36 -20.88 -9.61
C GLY A 299 8.58 -21.00 -10.55
N PRO A 300 9.40 -22.05 -10.45
CA PRO A 300 10.50 -22.30 -11.36
C PRO A 300 10.00 -22.38 -12.82
N GLY A 301 10.38 -21.42 -13.67
CA GLY A 301 9.93 -21.31 -15.06
C GLY A 301 8.75 -20.36 -15.31
N GLY A 302 8.19 -19.73 -14.26
CA GLY A 302 7.22 -18.64 -14.40
C GLY A 302 7.87 -17.29 -14.76
N PRO A 303 7.09 -16.28 -15.21
CA PRO A 303 7.60 -14.94 -15.51
C PRO A 303 8.36 -14.27 -14.34
N GLY A 304 8.10 -14.67 -13.09
CA GLY A 304 8.82 -14.19 -11.90
C GLY A 304 9.99 -15.07 -11.44
N GLY A 305 10.31 -16.16 -12.14
CA GLY A 305 11.39 -17.09 -11.76
C GLY A 305 12.80 -16.58 -12.11
N PRO A 306 13.86 -17.13 -11.47
CA PRO A 306 15.25 -16.76 -11.76
C PRO A 306 15.59 -17.03 -13.24
N GLY A 307 15.98 -16.00 -13.99
CA GLY A 307 16.45 -16.11 -15.38
C GLY A 307 15.60 -15.44 -16.47
N GLY A 308 14.40 -14.95 -16.14
CA GLY A 308 13.57 -14.16 -17.07
C GLY A 308 13.97 -12.68 -17.10
N SER A 309 14.94 -12.30 -17.94
CA SER A 309 15.58 -10.98 -17.94
C SER A 309 14.65 -9.75 -18.05
N GLY A 310 13.46 -9.91 -18.65
CA GLY A 310 12.44 -8.84 -18.75
C GLY A 310 11.26 -8.97 -17.78
N ALA A 311 10.91 -10.19 -17.37
CA ALA A 311 9.72 -10.45 -16.57
C ALA A 311 9.96 -10.26 -15.06
N ASN A 312 11.22 -10.35 -14.60
CA ASN A 312 11.60 -10.02 -13.23
C ASN A 312 11.33 -8.53 -12.88
N LEU A 313 11.33 -7.61 -13.85
CA LEU A 313 11.09 -6.18 -13.59
C LEU A 313 9.66 -5.86 -13.11
N PHE A 314 8.67 -6.67 -13.49
CA PHE A 314 7.28 -6.54 -12.99
C PHE A 314 7.09 -7.18 -11.60
N PHE A 315 8.05 -8.01 -11.19
CA PHE A 315 8.04 -8.77 -9.94
C PHE A 315 9.23 -8.42 -9.03
N GLY A 316 9.57 -7.13 -9.00
CA GLY A 316 10.47 -6.56 -7.99
C GLY A 316 11.95 -6.61 -8.34
N GLY A 317 12.34 -7.24 -9.45
CA GLY A 317 13.73 -7.42 -9.87
C GLY A 317 14.48 -8.47 -9.04
N ASP A 318 15.75 -8.68 -9.38
CA ASP A 318 16.58 -9.71 -8.74
C ASP A 318 16.72 -9.49 -7.22
N PRO A 319 16.51 -10.54 -6.39
CA PRO A 319 16.79 -10.49 -4.96
C PRO A 319 18.23 -10.06 -4.66
N GLY A 320 18.38 -9.18 -3.67
CA GLY A 320 19.67 -8.71 -3.19
C GLY A 320 19.60 -7.33 -2.54
N ILE A 321 20.70 -6.93 -1.90
CA ILE A 321 20.81 -5.64 -1.18
C ILE A 321 20.52 -4.41 -2.07
N GLY A 322 20.73 -4.55 -3.38
CA GLY A 322 20.47 -3.51 -4.38
C GLY A 322 19.02 -3.46 -4.90
N ARG A 323 18.16 -4.43 -4.57
CA ARG A 323 16.83 -4.59 -5.19
C ARG A 323 15.95 -3.36 -5.05
N LEU A 324 15.89 -2.78 -3.85
CA LEU A 324 15.15 -1.53 -3.59
C LEU A 324 15.65 -0.35 -4.43
N PHE A 325 16.91 -0.38 -4.86
CA PHE A 325 17.51 0.63 -5.72
C PHE A 325 17.42 0.25 -7.21
N GLY A 326 16.98 -0.96 -7.56
CA GLY A 326 16.90 -1.47 -8.92
C GLY A 326 15.83 -0.78 -9.78
N MET A 327 15.77 -1.15 -11.05
CA MET A 327 14.84 -0.57 -12.04
C MET A 327 13.37 -0.70 -11.65
N SER A 328 13.01 -1.83 -11.01
CA SER A 328 11.65 -2.16 -10.61
C SER A 328 11.14 -1.32 -9.43
N MET A 329 11.93 -1.22 -8.35
CA MET A 329 11.47 -0.60 -7.09
C MET A 329 12.01 0.80 -6.83
N GLY A 330 13.08 1.20 -7.52
CA GLY A 330 13.80 2.44 -7.20
C GLY A 330 12.94 3.70 -7.35
N THR A 331 12.12 3.76 -8.40
CA THR A 331 11.21 4.89 -8.70
C THR A 331 9.94 4.88 -7.85
N GLU A 332 9.66 3.80 -7.12
CA GLU A 332 8.47 3.69 -6.28
C GLU A 332 8.65 4.42 -4.94
N ALA A 333 9.63 3.99 -4.12
CA ALA A 333 9.82 4.49 -2.76
C ALA A 333 11.25 4.94 -2.42
N SER A 334 12.25 4.64 -3.25
CA SER A 334 13.66 4.79 -2.85
C SER A 334 14.23 6.20 -3.00
N TRP A 335 13.45 7.17 -3.48
CA TRP A 335 13.86 8.57 -3.69
C TRP A 335 14.61 9.20 -2.52
N LEU A 336 14.14 8.95 -1.30
CA LEU A 336 14.72 9.49 -0.07
C LEU A 336 15.33 8.40 0.84
N LEU A 337 15.40 7.16 0.35
CA LEU A 337 15.95 6.04 1.10
C LEU A 337 17.43 6.25 1.49
N PRO A 338 18.33 6.71 0.60
CA PRO A 338 19.72 7.03 1.00
C PRO A 338 19.79 8.04 2.15
N ALA A 339 19.03 9.15 2.05
CA ALA A 339 18.98 10.17 3.09
C ALA A 339 18.42 9.63 4.40
N ALA A 340 17.38 8.79 4.36
CA ALA A 340 16.83 8.14 5.55
C ALA A 340 17.84 7.22 6.25
N LEU A 341 18.63 6.45 5.49
CA LEU A 341 19.67 5.58 6.04
C LEU A 341 20.84 6.38 6.65
N ILE A 342 21.31 7.42 5.95
CA ILE A 342 22.33 8.34 6.48
C ILE A 342 21.83 9.01 7.77
N GLY A 343 20.59 9.51 7.75
CA GLY A 343 19.96 10.16 8.89
C GLY A 343 19.77 9.21 10.08
N LEU A 344 19.37 7.96 9.84
CA LEU A 344 19.25 6.94 10.86
C LEU A 344 20.59 6.67 11.56
N LEU A 345 21.64 6.40 10.78
CA LEU A 345 22.98 6.10 11.32
C LEU A 345 23.54 7.30 12.09
N ALA A 346 23.49 8.49 11.51
CA ALA A 346 23.97 9.71 12.15
C ALA A 346 23.15 10.06 13.40
N GLY A 347 21.83 9.92 13.35
CA GLY A 347 20.93 10.18 14.46
C GLY A 347 21.19 9.24 15.63
N LEU A 348 21.34 7.94 15.38
CA LEU A 348 21.69 6.97 16.42
C LEU A 348 23.09 7.26 17.00
N TRP A 349 24.05 7.64 16.17
CA TRP A 349 25.39 8.02 16.60
C TRP A 349 25.39 9.26 17.50
N PHE A 350 24.73 10.34 17.08
CA PHE A 350 24.67 11.58 17.87
C PHE A 350 23.84 11.44 19.14
N THR A 351 22.87 10.51 19.16
CA THR A 351 22.06 10.25 20.35
C THR A 351 22.57 9.10 21.21
N ARG A 352 23.72 8.48 20.89
CA ARG A 352 24.24 7.30 21.61
C ARG A 352 24.49 7.54 23.11
N GLY A 353 24.92 8.75 23.46
CA GLY A 353 25.14 9.19 24.85
C GLY A 353 23.88 9.69 25.56
N THR A 354 22.75 9.81 24.86
CA THR A 354 21.48 10.21 25.50
C THR A 354 20.89 9.03 26.27
N PRO A 355 20.12 9.28 27.35
CA PRO A 355 19.41 8.22 28.07
C PRO A 355 18.60 7.36 27.10
N ARG A 356 18.50 6.05 27.37
CA ARG A 356 17.71 5.11 26.55
C ARG A 356 16.25 5.54 26.35
N THR A 357 15.70 6.33 27.28
CA THR A 357 14.35 6.88 27.26
C THR A 357 14.22 8.17 26.42
N GLY A 358 15.31 8.64 25.80
CA GLY A 358 15.32 9.81 24.95
C GLY A 358 14.41 9.65 23.73
N ARG A 359 13.48 10.57 23.53
CA ARG A 359 12.41 10.46 22.51
C ARG A 359 12.94 10.36 21.09
N VAL A 360 13.98 11.14 20.75
CA VAL A 360 14.60 11.11 19.42
C VAL A 360 15.22 9.73 19.16
N ARG A 361 16.03 9.23 20.09
CA ARG A 361 16.66 7.90 19.99
C ARG A 361 15.63 6.79 19.88
N ALA A 362 14.58 6.83 20.71
CA ALA A 362 13.48 5.87 20.67
C ALA A 362 12.73 5.91 19.33
N GLY A 363 12.47 7.12 18.81
CA GLY A 363 11.87 7.31 17.48
C GLY A 363 12.73 6.72 16.37
N LEU A 364 14.04 7.00 16.37
CA LEU A 364 14.99 6.43 15.41
C LEU A 364 15.03 4.90 15.46
N MET A 365 14.96 4.30 16.64
CA MET A 365 14.86 2.83 16.79
C MET A 365 13.56 2.28 16.23
N LEU A 366 12.43 2.94 16.48
CA LEU A 366 11.12 2.51 16.02
C LEU A 366 11.01 2.57 14.49
N TRP A 367 11.28 3.74 13.90
CA TRP A 367 11.17 3.95 12.47
C TRP A 367 12.32 3.29 11.70
N GLY A 368 13.53 3.27 12.27
CA GLY A 368 14.68 2.54 11.71
C GLY A 368 14.49 1.04 11.74
N GLY A 369 13.95 0.48 12.84
CA GLY A 369 13.62 -0.93 12.94
C GLY A 369 12.57 -1.35 11.91
N TRP A 370 11.51 -0.54 11.73
CA TRP A 370 10.56 -0.73 10.63
C TRP A 370 11.29 -0.74 9.28
N LEU A 371 12.03 0.33 8.95
CA LEU A 371 12.71 0.47 7.66
C LEU A 371 13.64 -0.72 7.37
N VAL A 372 14.47 -1.11 8.33
CA VAL A 372 15.48 -2.15 8.15
C VAL A 372 14.83 -3.53 7.97
N VAL A 373 13.83 -3.88 8.79
CA VAL A 373 13.18 -5.20 8.71
C VAL A 373 12.40 -5.33 7.41
N THR A 374 11.53 -4.36 7.09
CA THR A 374 10.75 -4.38 5.85
C THR A 374 11.68 -4.30 4.63
N GLY A 375 12.70 -3.46 4.69
CA GLY A 375 13.66 -3.29 3.60
C GLY A 375 14.48 -4.55 3.34
N ALA A 376 14.92 -5.25 4.39
CA ALA A 376 15.62 -6.52 4.28
C ALA A 376 14.73 -7.60 3.68
N VAL A 377 13.51 -7.77 4.18
CA VAL A 377 12.57 -8.77 3.64
C VAL A 377 12.26 -8.49 2.17
N PHE A 378 11.98 -7.23 1.79
CA PHE A 378 11.73 -6.89 0.39
C PHE A 378 12.96 -7.08 -0.51
N SER A 379 14.15 -6.84 0.03
CA SER A 379 15.40 -7.04 -0.71
C SER A 379 15.69 -8.51 -0.98
N PHE A 380 15.43 -9.41 -0.01
CA PHE A 380 15.90 -10.80 -0.05
C PHE A 380 14.80 -11.84 -0.27
N MET A 381 13.53 -11.46 -0.39
CA MET A 381 12.48 -12.44 -0.63
C MET A 381 12.49 -12.97 -2.07
N ASP A 382 12.35 -14.29 -2.22
CA ASP A 382 12.48 -14.99 -3.52
C ASP A 382 11.14 -15.21 -4.25
N GLY A 383 10.01 -15.03 -3.57
CA GLY A 383 8.68 -15.17 -4.18
C GLY A 383 8.21 -13.94 -4.97
N ILE A 384 6.93 -13.93 -5.34
CA ILE A 384 6.30 -12.82 -6.07
C ILE A 384 6.35 -11.54 -5.25
N VAL A 385 6.96 -10.48 -5.79
CA VAL A 385 7.02 -9.15 -5.16
C VAL A 385 6.59 -8.09 -6.14
N HIS A 386 5.53 -7.35 -5.85
CA HIS A 386 5.19 -6.23 -6.73
C HIS A 386 5.92 -4.95 -6.30
N PRO A 387 6.33 -4.09 -7.27
CA PRO A 387 6.98 -2.82 -6.98
C PRO A 387 6.23 -1.95 -5.96
N TYR A 388 4.90 -1.91 -6.07
CA TYR A 388 4.05 -1.11 -5.21
C TYR A 388 4.05 -1.54 -3.74
N TYR A 389 4.53 -2.74 -3.40
CA TYR A 389 4.66 -3.18 -2.00
C TYR A 389 5.55 -2.23 -1.19
N THR A 390 6.50 -1.56 -1.85
CA THR A 390 7.40 -0.57 -1.25
C THR A 390 6.70 0.61 -0.58
N VAL A 391 5.40 0.82 -0.81
CA VAL A 391 4.60 1.78 -0.02
C VAL A 391 4.68 1.51 1.48
N ALA A 392 4.86 0.25 1.90
CA ALA A 392 5.06 -0.12 3.30
C ALA A 392 6.34 0.47 3.92
N LEU A 393 7.31 0.90 3.11
CA LEU A 393 8.54 1.58 3.56
C LEU A 393 8.36 3.10 3.70
N ALA A 394 7.41 3.69 2.96
CA ALA A 394 7.28 5.13 2.82
C ALA A 394 7.11 5.88 4.17
N PRO A 395 6.29 5.41 5.13
CA PRO A 395 6.17 6.10 6.43
C PRO A 395 7.47 6.10 7.24
N ALA A 396 8.23 5.00 7.20
CA ALA A 396 9.49 4.89 7.93
C ALA A 396 10.57 5.79 7.32
N VAL A 397 10.70 5.80 5.99
CA VAL A 397 11.58 6.73 5.27
C VAL A 397 11.21 8.18 5.61
N ALA A 398 9.92 8.52 5.51
CA ALA A 398 9.41 9.85 5.82
C ALA A 398 9.69 10.30 7.25
N ALA A 399 9.45 9.43 8.23
CA ALA A 399 9.71 9.71 9.64
C ALA A 399 11.21 9.93 9.90
N LEU A 400 12.08 9.09 9.34
CA LEU A 400 13.53 9.19 9.52
C LEU A 400 14.08 10.45 8.89
N VAL A 401 13.63 10.82 7.68
CA VAL A 401 13.99 12.09 7.04
C VAL A 401 13.52 13.26 7.89
N GLY A 402 12.26 13.27 8.33
CA GLY A 402 11.71 14.36 9.15
C GLY A 402 12.44 14.56 10.47
N ILE A 403 12.69 13.47 11.23
CA ILE A 403 13.44 13.51 12.49
C ILE A 403 14.87 13.97 12.24
N SER A 404 15.58 13.36 11.29
CA SER A 404 16.99 13.62 11.06
C SER A 404 17.23 15.05 10.58
N VAL A 405 16.45 15.52 9.60
CA VAL A 405 16.56 16.90 9.08
C VAL A 405 16.34 17.92 10.21
N ARG A 406 15.30 17.73 11.02
CA ARG A 406 15.03 18.64 12.15
C ARG A 406 16.19 18.65 13.14
N GLU A 407 16.60 17.49 13.65
CA GLU A 407 17.63 17.40 14.70
C GLU A 407 18.98 17.93 14.20
N LEU A 408 19.40 17.54 12.99
CA LEU A 408 20.65 18.03 12.42
C LEU A 408 20.59 19.54 12.12
N TRP A 409 19.44 20.06 11.69
CA TRP A 409 19.25 21.50 11.50
C TRP A 409 19.32 22.25 12.82
N SER A 410 18.81 21.70 13.92
CA SER A 410 18.99 22.31 15.25
C SER A 410 20.45 22.32 15.71
N GLY A 411 21.25 21.35 15.26
CA GLY A 411 22.70 21.27 15.49
C GLY A 411 23.56 22.03 14.47
N ARG A 412 22.97 22.80 13.56
CA ARG A 412 23.67 23.43 12.41
C ARG A 412 24.79 24.41 12.76
N GLN A 413 24.95 24.81 14.03
CA GLN A 413 26.15 25.55 14.47
C GLN A 413 27.41 24.69 14.47
N PHE A 414 27.28 23.37 14.63
CA PHE A 414 28.40 22.43 14.64
C PHE A 414 28.70 21.91 13.23
N THR A 415 29.95 21.57 12.96
CA THR A 415 30.37 21.08 11.63
C THR A 415 29.79 19.71 11.31
N ALA A 416 29.78 18.77 12.26
CA ALA A 416 29.30 17.41 11.99
C ALA A 416 27.82 17.35 11.53
N PRO A 417 26.85 18.01 12.18
CA PRO A 417 25.46 18.05 11.69
C PRO A 417 25.32 18.70 10.31
N ARG A 418 26.13 19.73 10.00
CA ARG A 418 26.15 20.37 8.68
C ARG A 418 26.64 19.42 7.59
N VAL A 419 27.72 18.68 7.86
CA VAL A 419 28.26 17.67 6.95
C VAL A 419 27.23 16.59 6.69
N VAL A 420 26.53 16.10 7.72
CA VAL A 420 25.49 15.07 7.54
C VAL A 420 24.29 15.62 6.75
N LEU A 421 23.81 16.84 7.02
CA LEU A 421 22.73 17.46 6.23
C LEU A 421 23.12 17.62 4.76
N ALA A 422 24.34 18.09 4.51
CA ALA A 422 24.86 18.23 3.16
C ALA A 422 24.99 16.87 2.46
N ALA A 423 25.47 15.84 3.16
CA ALA A 423 25.57 14.48 2.63
C ALA A 423 24.19 13.89 2.32
N MET A 424 23.21 14.06 3.21
CA MET A 424 21.82 13.66 2.95
C MET A 424 21.29 14.33 1.69
N LEU A 425 21.37 15.66 1.58
CA LEU A 425 20.85 16.40 0.43
C LEU A 425 21.59 16.06 -0.88
N ALA A 426 22.92 15.98 -0.85
CA ALA A 426 23.71 15.60 -2.02
C ALA A 426 23.41 14.18 -2.48
N SER A 427 23.29 13.22 -1.54
CA SER A 427 22.91 11.84 -1.86
C SER A 427 21.52 11.76 -2.48
N THR A 428 20.55 12.52 -1.97
CA THR A 428 19.21 12.64 -2.57
C THR A 428 19.30 13.23 -3.99
N GLY A 429 20.08 14.29 -4.20
CA GLY A 429 20.22 14.91 -5.53
C GLY A 429 20.87 13.97 -6.56
N VAL A 430 21.93 13.27 -6.18
CA VAL A 430 22.59 12.26 -7.02
C VAL A 430 21.65 11.10 -7.30
N TRP A 431 20.95 10.59 -6.28
CA TRP A 431 20.04 9.48 -6.46
C TRP A 431 18.82 9.86 -7.30
N ALA A 432 18.26 11.05 -7.10
CA ALA A 432 17.21 11.61 -7.94
C ALA A 432 17.66 11.75 -9.40
N PHE A 433 18.91 12.16 -9.64
CA PHE A 433 19.48 12.20 -10.99
C PHE A 433 19.49 10.82 -11.66
N VAL A 434 19.89 9.78 -10.92
CA VAL A 434 19.88 8.39 -11.41
C VAL A 434 18.46 7.91 -11.69
N LEU A 435 17.52 8.13 -10.78
CA LEU A 435 16.12 7.71 -10.94
C LEU A 435 15.43 8.43 -12.11
N LEU A 436 15.57 9.75 -12.20
CA LEU A 436 15.03 10.53 -13.33
C LEU A 436 15.71 10.14 -14.66
N GLY A 437 16.96 9.69 -14.61
CA GLY A 437 17.68 9.15 -15.77
C GLY A 437 17.06 7.88 -16.37
N ARG A 438 16.12 7.22 -15.68
CA ARG A 438 15.39 6.05 -16.19
C ARG A 438 14.26 6.42 -17.15
N THR A 439 13.81 7.66 -17.09
CA THR A 439 12.81 8.25 -17.99
C THR A 439 13.38 9.53 -18.60
N PRO A 440 14.46 9.44 -19.41
CA PRO A 440 15.26 10.59 -19.82
C PRO A 440 14.49 11.59 -20.69
N ASP A 441 13.45 11.14 -21.41
CA ASP A 441 12.63 11.99 -22.28
C ASP A 441 11.54 12.76 -21.53
N TRP A 442 11.18 12.31 -20.31
CA TRP A 442 10.19 12.99 -19.48
C TRP A 442 10.86 14.08 -18.63
N LEU A 443 10.59 15.34 -18.96
CA LEU A 443 11.18 16.52 -18.31
C LEU A 443 12.73 16.43 -18.19
N PRO A 444 13.47 16.35 -19.32
CA PRO A 444 14.91 16.05 -19.35
C PRO A 444 15.77 17.02 -18.52
N ALA A 445 15.34 18.27 -18.36
CA ALA A 445 16.04 19.28 -17.57
C ALA A 445 15.94 19.04 -16.05
N LEU A 446 14.89 18.37 -15.58
CA LEU A 446 14.59 18.22 -14.16
C LEU A 446 15.73 17.54 -13.39
N ARG A 447 16.31 16.46 -13.94
CA ARG A 447 17.43 15.75 -13.31
C ARG A 447 18.63 16.66 -13.07
N TRP A 448 18.94 17.52 -14.03
CA TRP A 448 20.07 18.45 -13.94
C TRP A 448 19.80 19.58 -12.97
N VAL A 449 18.58 20.15 -13.00
CA VAL A 449 18.16 21.20 -12.07
C VAL A 449 18.19 20.71 -10.63
N VAL A 450 17.65 19.52 -10.37
CA VAL A 450 17.64 18.90 -9.03
C VAL A 450 19.07 18.61 -8.56
N LEU A 451 19.90 18.01 -9.41
CA LEU A 451 21.30 17.72 -9.08
C LEU A 451 22.08 18.99 -8.74
N ALA A 452 22.07 19.98 -9.64
CA ALA A 452 22.79 21.23 -9.45
C ALA A 452 22.31 21.99 -8.21
N GLY A 453 20.99 22.09 -8.03
CA GLY A 453 20.39 22.74 -6.87
C GLY A 453 20.72 22.05 -5.55
N ALA A 454 20.69 20.71 -5.52
CA ALA A 454 21.08 19.93 -4.35
C ALA A 454 22.57 20.10 -4.01
N VAL A 455 23.46 20.06 -5.00
CA VAL A 455 24.92 20.24 -4.80
C VAL A 455 25.23 21.66 -4.30
N VAL A 456 24.68 22.70 -4.93
CA VAL A 456 24.89 24.10 -4.51
C VAL A 456 24.37 24.32 -3.10
N THR A 457 23.18 23.79 -2.78
CA THR A 457 22.60 23.93 -1.44
C THR A 457 23.39 23.14 -0.39
N ALA A 458 23.88 21.94 -0.73
CA ALA A 458 24.76 21.15 0.14
C ALA A 458 26.08 21.89 0.41
N ALA A 459 26.69 22.51 -0.61
CA ALA A 459 27.89 23.34 -0.44
C ALA A 459 27.62 24.54 0.47
N ALA A 460 26.48 25.24 0.30
CA ALA A 460 26.07 26.35 1.15
C ALA A 460 25.91 25.94 2.63
N LEU A 461 25.37 24.73 2.88
CA LEU A 461 25.27 24.15 4.22
C LEU A 461 26.65 23.88 4.83
N LEU A 462 27.59 23.31 4.05
CA LEU A 462 28.95 22.99 4.50
C LEU A 462 29.71 24.24 4.93
N VAL A 463 29.74 25.28 4.08
CA VAL A 463 30.50 26.51 4.36
C VAL A 463 29.81 27.44 5.37
N GLY A 464 28.56 27.15 5.74
CA GLY A 464 27.86 27.85 6.81
C GLY A 464 27.13 29.12 6.39
N VAL A 465 26.61 29.18 5.16
CA VAL A 465 25.84 30.34 4.64
C VAL A 465 24.61 30.64 5.50
N HIS A 466 24.07 29.63 6.20
CA HIS A 466 22.89 29.75 7.09
C HIS A 466 23.11 30.54 8.38
N ARG A 467 24.30 31.12 8.61
CA ARG A 467 24.62 31.90 9.82
C ARG A 467 23.78 33.17 9.97
N SER A 468 23.39 33.80 8.85
CA SER A 468 22.41 34.90 8.88
C SER A 468 20.99 34.35 8.80
N ARG A 469 20.02 34.99 9.49
CA ARG A 469 18.62 34.57 9.50
C ARG A 469 18.00 34.48 8.10
N ARG A 470 18.27 35.47 7.23
CA ARG A 470 17.73 35.51 5.86
C ARG A 470 18.35 34.40 5.00
N ALA A 471 19.68 34.27 5.04
CA ALA A 471 20.41 33.26 4.31
C ALA A 471 20.06 31.83 4.78
N GLY A 472 19.89 31.63 6.09
CA GLY A 472 19.46 30.36 6.66
C GLY A 472 18.05 29.97 6.23
N ALA A 473 17.12 30.92 6.13
CA ALA A 473 15.79 30.66 5.58
C ALA A 473 15.86 30.26 4.09
N ALA A 474 16.66 30.99 3.29
CA ALA A 474 16.86 30.66 1.88
C ALA A 474 17.47 29.26 1.67
N VAL A 475 18.50 28.91 2.44
CA VAL A 475 19.11 27.58 2.40
C VAL A 475 18.13 26.49 2.83
N ALA A 476 17.30 26.73 3.87
CA ALA A 476 16.28 25.78 4.29
C ALA A 476 15.23 25.55 3.19
N VAL A 477 14.74 26.63 2.56
CA VAL A 477 13.76 26.54 1.46
C VAL A 477 14.38 25.81 0.27
N ALA A 478 15.60 26.17 -0.13
CA ALA A 478 16.31 25.50 -1.22
C ALA A 478 16.51 24.00 -0.93
N ALA A 479 16.86 23.64 0.31
CA ALA A 479 17.04 22.24 0.69
C ALA A 479 15.73 21.43 0.63
N VAL A 480 14.61 22.04 1.03
CA VAL A 480 13.28 21.40 0.90
C VAL A 480 12.89 21.27 -0.58
N VAL A 481 13.07 22.34 -1.38
CA VAL A 481 12.74 22.33 -2.82
C VAL A 481 13.57 21.28 -3.55
N PHE A 482 14.90 21.32 -3.48
CA PHE A 482 15.74 20.38 -4.22
C PHE A 482 15.76 18.99 -3.61
N GLY A 483 15.48 18.86 -2.31
CA GLY A 483 15.33 17.55 -1.65
C GLY A 483 14.03 16.83 -2.03
N LEU A 484 12.98 17.55 -2.42
CA LEU A 484 11.66 16.98 -2.72
C LEU A 484 11.22 17.12 -4.18
N ALA A 485 11.84 17.98 -4.98
CA ALA A 485 11.38 18.31 -6.34
C ALA A 485 11.22 17.07 -7.24
N ALA A 486 12.18 16.14 -7.21
CA ALA A 486 12.11 14.94 -8.05
C ALA A 486 10.97 14.00 -7.64
N THR A 487 10.87 13.67 -6.35
CA THR A 487 9.79 12.81 -5.82
C THR A 487 8.42 13.47 -6.00
N ALA A 488 8.32 14.79 -5.79
CA ALA A 488 7.09 15.55 -5.97
C ALA A 488 6.65 15.59 -7.44
N ALA A 489 7.57 15.76 -8.38
CA ALA A 489 7.27 15.73 -9.81
C ALA A 489 6.78 14.33 -10.24
N TYR A 490 7.44 13.27 -9.78
CA TYR A 490 7.02 11.89 -10.06
C TYR A 490 5.64 11.59 -9.44
N ALA A 491 5.38 12.05 -8.22
CA ALA A 491 4.07 11.90 -7.58
C ALA A 491 2.98 12.69 -8.31
N ALA A 492 3.28 13.89 -8.81
CA ALA A 492 2.35 14.68 -9.62
C ALA A 492 2.02 13.98 -10.95
N GLU A 493 3.03 13.43 -11.64
CA GLU A 493 2.83 12.62 -12.85
C GLU A 493 1.98 11.38 -12.56
N THR A 494 2.27 10.69 -11.47
CA THR A 494 1.49 9.54 -11.00
C THR A 494 0.02 9.91 -10.75
N VAL A 495 -0.25 11.13 -10.28
CA VAL A 495 -1.63 11.60 -10.10
C VAL A 495 -2.28 12.00 -11.43
N ALA A 496 -1.50 12.51 -12.37
CA ALA A 496 -1.98 12.96 -13.67
C ALA A 496 -2.34 11.81 -14.63
N ARG A 497 -1.75 10.62 -14.45
CA ARG A 497 -1.99 9.44 -15.28
C ARG A 497 -3.10 8.55 -14.73
N GLN A 498 -3.79 7.86 -15.62
CA GLN A 498 -4.69 6.77 -15.29
C GLN A 498 -3.87 5.50 -15.00
N HIS A 499 -4.33 4.71 -14.03
CA HIS A 499 -3.69 3.45 -13.65
C HIS A 499 -4.74 2.36 -13.56
N ASP A 500 -4.48 1.23 -14.21
CA ASP A 500 -5.37 0.07 -14.27
C ASP A 500 -4.58 -1.24 -14.17
N GLY A 501 -5.30 -2.32 -13.86
CA GLY A 501 -4.76 -3.67 -13.82
C GLY A 501 -4.12 -4.13 -12.49
N PRO A 502 -3.57 -5.35 -12.45
CA PRO A 502 -3.07 -5.95 -11.22
C PRO A 502 -1.68 -5.42 -10.77
N VAL A 503 -0.92 -4.77 -11.65
CA VAL A 503 0.42 -4.26 -11.36
C VAL A 503 0.49 -2.76 -11.64
N ALA A 504 0.22 -1.97 -10.60
CA ALA A 504 0.35 -0.53 -10.67
C ALA A 504 1.80 -0.10 -10.39
N THR A 505 2.33 0.81 -11.20
CA THR A 505 3.65 1.43 -11.03
C THR A 505 3.53 2.94 -11.05
N SER A 506 4.38 3.65 -10.30
CA SER A 506 4.33 5.11 -10.21
C SER A 506 5.23 5.81 -11.22
N GLY A 507 4.83 7.03 -11.59
CA GLY A 507 5.58 7.94 -12.44
C GLY A 507 5.24 7.92 -13.92
N PRO A 508 6.13 8.48 -14.76
CA PRO A 508 6.01 8.39 -16.21
C PRO A 508 6.10 6.94 -16.65
N GLY A 509 5.30 6.57 -17.64
CA GLY A 509 5.30 5.21 -18.19
C GLY A 509 6.70 4.80 -18.63
N LEU A 510 7.29 3.83 -17.93
CA LEU A 510 8.47 3.13 -18.41
C LEU A 510 7.99 2.13 -19.46
N SER A 511 8.43 2.27 -20.72
CA SER A 511 8.26 1.22 -21.72
C SER A 511 9.08 0.00 -21.32
N MET A 512 8.52 -0.84 -20.44
CA MET A 512 9.09 -2.14 -20.11
C MET A 512 8.71 -3.11 -21.23
N THR A 513 9.56 -3.19 -22.26
CA THR A 513 9.43 -4.18 -23.33
C THR A 513 9.79 -5.57 -22.79
N GLY A 514 8.79 -6.40 -22.59
CA GLY A 514 8.99 -7.79 -22.17
C GLY A 514 9.25 -8.70 -23.37
N GLY A 515 10.50 -9.09 -23.60
CA GLY A 515 10.90 -10.28 -24.38
C GLY A 515 10.36 -10.44 -25.82
N PRO A 516 10.72 -11.54 -26.50
CA PRO A 516 10.27 -11.80 -27.87
C PRO A 516 8.76 -12.09 -27.86
N GLY A 517 7.97 -11.15 -28.38
CA GLY A 517 6.50 -11.17 -28.33
C GLY A 517 5.86 -9.78 -28.41
N GLY A 518 6.62 -8.72 -28.10
CA GLY A 518 6.35 -7.36 -28.61
C GLY A 518 5.04 -6.70 -28.18
N HIS A 519 4.37 -7.17 -27.13
CA HIS A 519 3.25 -6.43 -26.55
C HIS A 519 3.81 -5.50 -25.49
N ALA A 520 3.66 -4.19 -25.71
CA ALA A 520 3.94 -3.21 -24.69
C ALA A 520 2.94 -3.43 -23.55
N PHE A 521 3.42 -3.47 -22.31
CA PHE A 521 2.55 -3.47 -21.13
C PHE A 521 1.94 -2.08 -20.85
N GLY A 522 1.94 -1.19 -21.84
CA GLY A 522 1.58 0.23 -21.72
C GLY A 522 0.15 0.56 -22.15
N ASP A 523 -0.60 -0.45 -22.59
CA ASP A 523 -1.85 -0.31 -23.33
C ASP A 523 -3.08 -0.44 -22.40
N GLY A 524 -2.86 -0.55 -21.08
CA GLY A 524 -3.90 -0.80 -20.06
C GLY A 524 -4.46 -2.22 -20.06
N ARG A 525 -4.39 -2.93 -21.20
CA ARG A 525 -4.87 -4.31 -21.34
C ARG A 525 -3.84 -5.32 -20.85
N TRP A 526 -4.04 -5.80 -19.63
CA TRP A 526 -3.38 -7.02 -19.17
C TRP A 526 -3.90 -8.22 -19.93
N TRP A 527 -3.01 -9.01 -20.56
CA TRP A 527 -3.23 -10.29 -21.24
C TRP A 527 -4.72 -10.69 -21.43
N GLY A 528 -5.26 -10.37 -22.62
CA GLY A 528 -6.57 -10.85 -23.07
C GLY A 528 -7.76 -10.41 -22.22
N GLU A 529 -7.79 -9.15 -21.78
CA GLU A 529 -9.09 -8.46 -21.68
C GLU A 529 -9.76 -8.58 -23.05
N PRO A 530 -10.93 -9.22 -23.16
CA PRO A 530 -11.62 -9.28 -24.43
C PRO A 530 -11.88 -7.85 -24.92
N ALA A 531 -11.88 -7.65 -26.23
CA ALA A 531 -12.56 -6.48 -26.80
C ALA A 531 -14.00 -6.45 -26.27
N ASP A 532 -14.58 -5.26 -26.06
CA ASP A 532 -15.98 -5.09 -25.65
C ASP A 532 -16.91 -5.94 -26.53
N ASP A 533 -17.20 -7.16 -26.08
CA ASP A 533 -18.06 -8.08 -26.78
C ASP A 533 -19.47 -7.84 -26.25
N THR A 534 -20.08 -6.77 -26.75
CA THR A 534 -21.44 -6.35 -26.39
C THR A 534 -22.46 -7.48 -26.52
N ALA A 535 -22.23 -8.48 -27.39
CA ALA A 535 -23.09 -9.64 -27.52
C ALA A 535 -22.91 -10.60 -26.33
N LEU A 536 -21.67 -10.88 -25.93
CA LEU A 536 -21.37 -11.63 -24.70
C LEU A 536 -21.92 -10.92 -23.46
N GLU A 537 -21.73 -9.61 -23.35
CA GLU A 537 -22.24 -8.82 -22.22
C GLU A 537 -23.77 -8.87 -22.14
N ALA A 538 -24.46 -8.68 -23.27
CA ALA A 538 -25.92 -8.80 -23.32
C ALA A 538 -26.40 -10.21 -22.94
N LEU A 539 -25.68 -11.25 -23.37
CA LEU A 539 -25.98 -12.63 -23.03
C LEU A 539 -25.86 -12.89 -21.52
N VAL A 540 -24.78 -12.41 -20.90
CA VAL A 540 -24.54 -12.56 -19.46
C VAL A 540 -25.52 -11.69 -18.64
N ALA A 541 -25.75 -10.45 -19.04
CA ALA A 541 -26.69 -9.55 -18.36
C ALA A 541 -28.15 -10.06 -18.39
N GLY A 542 -28.52 -10.83 -19.41
CA GLY A 542 -29.85 -11.42 -19.56
C GLY A 542 -30.07 -12.74 -18.81
N ALA A 543 -29.06 -13.30 -18.14
CA ALA A 543 -29.20 -14.56 -17.41
C ALA A 543 -29.65 -14.34 -15.96
N ASP A 544 -30.65 -15.10 -15.51
CA ASP A 544 -31.23 -15.02 -14.15
C ASP A 544 -30.73 -16.17 -13.24
N ASN A 545 -29.56 -16.73 -13.55
CA ASN A 545 -28.94 -17.80 -12.78
C ASN A 545 -28.17 -17.24 -11.58
N ARG A 546 -27.94 -18.07 -10.54
CA ARG A 546 -27.03 -17.70 -9.42
C ARG A 546 -25.69 -17.20 -9.94
N TRP A 547 -25.15 -17.89 -10.93
CA TRP A 547 -24.03 -17.45 -11.75
C TRP A 547 -24.51 -17.35 -13.20
N ALA A 548 -24.60 -16.13 -13.72
CA ALA A 548 -24.97 -15.89 -15.11
C ALA A 548 -24.02 -16.61 -16.06
N ALA A 549 -22.73 -16.60 -15.73
CA ALA A 549 -21.70 -17.35 -16.44
C ALA A 549 -20.64 -17.94 -15.49
N ALA A 550 -19.85 -18.88 -16.00
CA ALA A 550 -18.61 -19.34 -15.40
C ALA A 550 -17.47 -19.22 -16.42
N THR A 551 -16.27 -18.86 -15.96
CA THR A 551 -15.07 -18.77 -16.78
C THR A 551 -13.84 -19.17 -15.97
N ILE A 552 -12.73 -19.48 -16.64
CA ILE A 552 -11.48 -19.84 -15.96
C ILE A 552 -10.73 -18.56 -15.57
N GLY A 553 -10.34 -18.48 -14.30
CA GLY A 553 -9.61 -17.32 -13.78
C GLY A 553 -10.51 -16.11 -13.51
N SER A 554 -9.96 -15.14 -12.78
CA SER A 554 -10.74 -13.97 -12.34
C SER A 554 -10.77 -12.83 -13.35
N GLN A 555 -9.84 -12.78 -14.31
CA GLN A 555 -9.71 -11.61 -15.20
C GLN A 555 -10.96 -11.41 -16.06
N MET A 556 -11.41 -12.47 -16.74
CA MET A 556 -12.64 -12.46 -17.53
C MET A 556 -13.88 -12.31 -16.65
N ALA A 557 -13.92 -13.01 -15.51
CA ALA A 557 -15.02 -12.93 -14.57
C ALA A 557 -15.24 -11.49 -14.09
N SER A 558 -14.20 -10.84 -13.57
CA SER A 558 -14.27 -9.47 -13.08
C SER A 558 -14.64 -8.46 -14.17
N SER A 559 -14.19 -8.65 -15.41
CA SER A 559 -14.59 -7.79 -16.54
C SER A 559 -16.10 -7.87 -16.77
N LEU A 560 -16.64 -9.09 -16.89
CA LEU A 560 -18.07 -9.32 -17.14
C LEU A 560 -18.93 -8.87 -15.96
N GLU A 561 -18.49 -9.10 -14.71
CA GLU A 561 -19.20 -8.64 -13.51
C GLU A 561 -19.32 -7.11 -13.49
N LEU A 562 -18.21 -6.41 -13.75
CA LEU A 562 -18.18 -4.96 -13.72
C LEU A 562 -18.98 -4.31 -14.84
N SER A 563 -19.05 -4.92 -16.03
CA SER A 563 -19.82 -4.40 -17.16
C SER A 563 -21.31 -4.76 -17.11
N THR A 564 -21.66 -5.95 -16.63
CA THR A 564 -23.05 -6.44 -16.63
C THR A 564 -23.77 -6.31 -15.29
N GLY A 565 -23.02 -6.24 -14.18
CA GLY A 565 -23.56 -6.34 -12.82
C GLY A 565 -24.00 -7.75 -12.42
N ALA A 566 -23.92 -8.74 -13.31
CA ALA A 566 -24.27 -10.13 -13.03
C ALA A 566 -23.12 -10.85 -12.31
N SER A 567 -23.43 -11.93 -11.60
CA SER A 567 -22.41 -12.77 -10.93
C SER A 567 -21.76 -13.73 -11.92
N VAL A 568 -20.42 -13.79 -11.94
CA VAL A 568 -19.67 -14.70 -12.82
C VAL A 568 -18.71 -15.56 -12.01
N MET A 569 -18.87 -16.88 -12.09
CA MET A 569 -18.00 -17.81 -11.36
C MET A 569 -16.59 -17.85 -11.97
N ALA A 570 -15.58 -17.42 -11.21
CA ALA A 570 -14.18 -17.61 -11.54
C ALA A 570 -13.70 -19.01 -11.12
N VAL A 571 -13.79 -19.97 -12.02
CA VAL A 571 -13.28 -21.33 -11.80
C VAL A 571 -11.76 -21.27 -11.63
N GLY A 572 -11.28 -21.81 -10.51
CA GLY A 572 -9.87 -21.84 -10.16
C GLY A 572 -9.27 -20.52 -9.67
N GLY A 573 -10.11 -19.56 -9.27
CA GLY A 573 -9.66 -18.34 -8.57
C GLY A 573 -8.94 -17.36 -9.49
N PHE A 574 -7.86 -16.73 -9.01
CA PHE A 574 -7.18 -15.66 -9.75
C PHE A 574 -6.59 -16.15 -11.09
N SER A 575 -5.84 -17.26 -11.05
CA SER A 575 -5.07 -17.81 -12.18
C SER A 575 -5.68 -19.06 -12.82
N GLY A 576 -6.79 -19.57 -12.28
CA GLY A 576 -7.39 -20.84 -12.72
C GLY A 576 -6.80 -22.09 -12.04
N SER A 577 -5.85 -21.93 -11.10
CA SER A 577 -5.11 -23.03 -10.47
C SER A 577 -5.73 -23.55 -9.16
N ASP A 578 -6.64 -22.81 -8.53
CA ASP A 578 -7.32 -23.30 -7.32
C ASP A 578 -8.20 -24.51 -7.68
N GLN A 579 -8.29 -25.50 -6.79
CA GLN A 579 -9.13 -26.70 -7.03
C GLN A 579 -10.60 -26.43 -6.65
N ALA A 580 -11.15 -25.29 -7.12
CA ALA A 580 -12.47 -24.80 -6.73
C ALA A 580 -13.23 -24.14 -7.90
N PRO A 581 -14.48 -24.57 -8.19
CA PRO A 581 -15.08 -25.81 -7.71
C PRO A 581 -14.35 -27.05 -8.26
N THR A 582 -14.57 -28.21 -7.65
CA THR A 582 -14.25 -29.50 -8.26
C THR A 582 -15.17 -29.78 -9.46
N LEU A 583 -14.76 -30.66 -10.39
CA LEU A 583 -15.62 -31.06 -11.51
C LEU A 583 -16.99 -31.56 -11.02
N THR A 584 -17.04 -32.39 -9.98
CA THR A 584 -18.29 -32.90 -9.43
C THR A 584 -19.18 -31.79 -8.87
N GLN A 585 -18.61 -30.80 -8.18
CA GLN A 585 -19.39 -29.64 -7.71
C GLN A 585 -19.92 -28.82 -8.88
N PHE A 586 -19.08 -28.57 -9.90
CA PHE A 586 -19.49 -27.84 -11.09
C PHE A 586 -20.65 -28.53 -11.82
N GLN A 587 -20.57 -29.85 -12.03
CA GLN A 587 -21.63 -30.65 -12.63
C GLN A 587 -22.96 -30.53 -11.85
N ARG A 588 -22.89 -30.55 -10.51
CA ARG A 588 -24.09 -30.35 -9.67
C ARG A 588 -24.67 -28.94 -9.86
N TYR A 589 -23.83 -27.90 -9.87
CA TYR A 589 -24.30 -26.54 -10.11
C TYR A 589 -24.97 -26.38 -11.48
N VAL A 590 -24.45 -27.04 -12.51
CA VAL A 590 -25.09 -27.07 -13.83
C VAL A 590 -26.42 -27.83 -13.80
N ALA A 591 -26.45 -29.03 -13.20
CA ALA A 591 -27.67 -29.83 -13.09
C ALA A 591 -28.78 -29.12 -12.29
N ASP A 592 -28.41 -28.35 -11.27
CA ASP A 592 -29.32 -27.54 -10.45
C ASP A 592 -29.74 -26.23 -11.15
N GLY A 593 -29.28 -25.97 -12.39
CA GLY A 593 -29.55 -24.75 -13.13
C GLY A 593 -28.93 -23.48 -12.51
N GLN A 594 -27.87 -23.61 -11.71
CA GLN A 594 -27.22 -22.48 -11.04
C GLN A 594 -26.25 -21.73 -11.95
N ILE A 595 -25.81 -22.31 -13.06
CA ILE A 595 -24.88 -21.70 -14.01
C ILE A 595 -25.54 -21.59 -15.39
N GLY A 596 -25.62 -20.38 -15.95
CA GLY A 596 -26.23 -20.14 -17.26
C GLY A 596 -25.31 -20.52 -18.42
N TYR A 597 -24.13 -19.90 -18.48
CA TYR A 597 -23.18 -20.08 -19.57
C TYR A 597 -21.79 -20.47 -19.08
N PHE A 598 -21.01 -21.13 -19.94
CA PHE A 598 -19.56 -21.28 -19.75
C PHE A 598 -18.82 -20.51 -20.84
N VAL A 599 -17.94 -19.60 -20.43
CA VAL A 599 -17.16 -18.74 -21.31
C VAL A 599 -15.72 -19.26 -21.34
N ALA A 600 -15.37 -19.97 -22.40
CA ALA A 600 -14.04 -20.51 -22.61
C ALA A 600 -13.12 -19.43 -23.21
N GLY A 601 -12.11 -19.02 -22.45
CA GLY A 601 -11.05 -18.11 -22.90
C GLY A 601 -9.98 -18.79 -23.78
N GLU A 602 -9.00 -18.01 -24.24
CA GLU A 602 -7.93 -18.49 -25.13
C GLU A 602 -7.15 -19.70 -24.59
N ARG A 603 -6.88 -20.67 -25.48
CA ARG A 603 -6.04 -21.84 -25.19
C ARG A 603 -4.58 -21.41 -24.95
N GLY A 604 -3.98 -21.81 -23.83
CA GLY A 604 -2.52 -21.77 -23.62
C GLY A 604 -2.02 -21.09 -22.35
N ARG A 605 -2.90 -20.64 -21.44
CA ARG A 605 -2.48 -20.03 -20.17
C ARG A 605 -2.07 -21.09 -19.12
N PRO A 606 -0.92 -20.92 -18.43
CA PRO A 606 -0.55 -21.77 -17.30
C PRO A 606 -1.67 -21.81 -16.25
N GLY A 607 -1.98 -22.99 -15.73
CA GLY A 607 -3.06 -23.22 -14.76
C GLY A 607 -4.46 -23.38 -15.36
N HIS A 608 -4.71 -22.98 -16.62
CA HIS A 608 -6.04 -23.11 -17.24
C HIS A 608 -6.31 -24.50 -17.85
N GLN A 609 -5.29 -25.36 -17.92
CA GLN A 609 -5.38 -26.70 -18.53
C GLN A 609 -5.16 -27.84 -17.54
N GLU A 610 -4.89 -27.54 -16.27
CA GLU A 610 -4.55 -28.52 -15.25
C GLU A 610 -5.56 -28.48 -14.09
N GLY A 611 -5.71 -29.61 -13.38
CA GLY A 611 -6.65 -29.76 -12.27
C GLY A 611 -8.11 -29.47 -12.65
N SER A 612 -8.90 -29.01 -11.68
CA SER A 612 -10.33 -28.75 -11.84
C SER A 612 -10.68 -27.87 -13.05
N ALA A 613 -9.89 -26.82 -13.34
CA ALA A 613 -10.17 -25.92 -14.46
C ALA A 613 -10.09 -26.64 -15.82
N GLY A 614 -9.06 -27.49 -16.01
CA GLY A 614 -8.91 -28.31 -17.21
C GLY A 614 -10.01 -29.36 -17.33
N GLU A 615 -10.32 -30.06 -16.24
CA GLU A 615 -11.37 -31.07 -16.17
C GLU A 615 -12.76 -30.51 -16.50
N ILE A 616 -13.12 -29.35 -15.92
CA ILE A 616 -14.38 -28.65 -16.17
C ILE A 616 -14.46 -28.20 -17.62
N THR A 617 -13.39 -27.59 -18.15
CA THR A 617 -13.36 -27.13 -19.54
C THR A 617 -13.55 -28.30 -20.51
N ALA A 618 -12.86 -29.42 -20.29
CA ALA A 618 -12.99 -30.62 -21.12
C ALA A 618 -14.40 -31.22 -21.04
N TRP A 619 -14.97 -31.28 -19.84
CA TRP A 619 -16.33 -31.78 -19.64
C TRP A 619 -17.37 -30.91 -20.35
N VAL A 620 -17.28 -29.58 -20.23
CA VAL A 620 -18.20 -28.67 -20.94
C VAL A 620 -18.12 -28.86 -22.45
N GLN A 621 -16.90 -28.91 -23.02
CA GLN A 621 -16.68 -29.08 -24.46
C GLN A 621 -17.21 -30.41 -25.01
N GLN A 622 -17.26 -31.45 -24.17
CA GLN A 622 -17.80 -32.77 -24.53
C GLN A 622 -19.33 -32.81 -24.48
N ASN A 623 -19.95 -32.06 -23.56
CA ASN A 623 -21.37 -32.21 -23.24
C ASN A 623 -22.28 -31.09 -23.74
N PHE A 624 -21.74 -29.94 -24.17
CA PHE A 624 -22.52 -28.78 -24.61
C PHE A 624 -22.06 -28.28 -25.98
N ASP A 625 -23.00 -27.75 -26.76
CA ASP A 625 -22.69 -27.13 -28.05
C ASP A 625 -22.30 -25.65 -27.89
N PRO A 626 -21.32 -25.18 -28.68
CA PRO A 626 -20.93 -23.77 -28.66
C PRO A 626 -22.06 -22.92 -29.24
N VAL A 627 -22.32 -21.78 -28.59
CA VAL A 627 -23.24 -20.75 -29.04
C VAL A 627 -22.48 -19.77 -29.92
N ALA A 628 -23.01 -19.50 -31.11
CA ALA A 628 -22.47 -18.45 -31.97
C ALA A 628 -22.82 -17.07 -31.40
N LEU A 629 -21.84 -16.35 -30.89
CA LEU A 629 -21.96 -14.92 -30.64
C LEU A 629 -21.95 -14.21 -32.00
N GLY A 630 -22.98 -13.42 -32.31
CA GLY A 630 -23.07 -12.71 -33.59
C GLY A 630 -21.94 -11.68 -33.73
N GLY A 631 -20.85 -12.02 -34.41
CA GLY A 631 -19.71 -11.13 -34.58
C GLY A 631 -19.95 -10.05 -35.65
N THR A 632 -19.52 -8.82 -35.36
CA THR A 632 -19.23 -7.80 -36.37
C THR A 632 -17.99 -8.21 -37.18
N ALA A 633 -18.06 -8.09 -38.50
CA ALA A 633 -16.97 -8.45 -39.41
C ALA A 633 -15.71 -7.61 -39.11
N GLY A 634 -14.66 -8.23 -38.55
CA GLY A 634 -13.36 -7.59 -38.35
C GLY A 634 -12.41 -8.23 -37.33
N THR A 635 -12.87 -9.10 -36.44
CA THR A 635 -12.03 -9.77 -35.44
C THR A 635 -11.29 -10.97 -36.03
N SER A 636 -9.98 -11.05 -35.77
CA SER A 636 -9.14 -12.19 -36.16
C SER A 636 -9.66 -13.48 -35.52
N ALA A 637 -9.60 -14.61 -36.22
CA ALA A 637 -10.02 -15.93 -35.72
C ALA A 637 -9.25 -16.42 -34.47
N LYS A 638 -8.25 -15.67 -34.01
CA LYS A 638 -7.52 -15.91 -32.76
C LYS A 638 -8.15 -15.23 -31.53
N ASP A 639 -9.02 -14.23 -31.73
CA ASP A 639 -9.59 -13.40 -30.65
C ASP A 639 -11.03 -13.82 -30.26
N THR A 640 -11.50 -14.98 -30.73
CA THR A 640 -12.91 -15.39 -30.59
C THR A 640 -13.12 -16.18 -29.30
N VAL A 641 -13.77 -15.55 -28.31
CA VAL A 641 -14.27 -16.22 -27.09
C VAL A 641 -15.31 -17.26 -27.49
N THR A 642 -15.22 -18.48 -26.95
CA THR A 642 -16.22 -19.54 -27.21
C THR A 642 -17.15 -19.66 -26.03
N VAL A 643 -18.47 -19.55 -26.26
CA VAL A 643 -19.49 -19.65 -25.22
C VAL A 643 -20.26 -20.95 -25.36
N TYR A 644 -20.60 -21.59 -24.25
CA TYR A 644 -21.45 -22.78 -24.19
C TYR A 644 -22.68 -22.46 -23.33
N ASP A 645 -23.87 -22.84 -23.79
CA ASP A 645 -25.11 -22.74 -23.01
C ASP A 645 -25.28 -23.97 -22.14
N LEU A 646 -25.07 -23.82 -20.83
CA LEU A 646 -25.11 -24.94 -19.88
C LEU A 646 -26.55 -25.38 -19.54
N ARG A 647 -27.56 -24.68 -20.07
CA ARG A 647 -28.97 -25.02 -19.90
C ARG A 647 -29.46 -25.98 -20.98
N SER A 648 -28.69 -26.17 -22.05
CA SER A 648 -29.05 -27.00 -23.22
C SER A 648 -27.96 -28.05 -23.50
N PRO A 649 -27.97 -29.20 -22.80
CA PRO A 649 -27.03 -30.29 -23.05
C PRO A 649 -27.11 -30.82 -24.49
N ARG A 650 -26.01 -31.36 -25.01
CA ARG A 650 -26.02 -32.06 -26.30
C ARG A 650 -27.03 -33.20 -26.28
N GLY A 651 -27.95 -33.18 -27.23
CA GLY A 651 -28.96 -34.24 -27.41
C GLY A 651 -30.17 -34.16 -26.48
N SER A 652 -30.38 -33.04 -25.77
CA SER A 652 -31.60 -32.76 -25.00
C SER A 652 -32.74 -32.19 -25.84
#